data_AF-A0A4V0XQZ2-F1
#
_entry.id   AF-A0A4V0XQZ2-F1
#
_cell.length_a   1.000
_cell.length_b   1.000
_cell.length_c   1.000
_cell.angle_alpha   90.00
_cell.angle_beta   90.00
_cell.angle_gamma   90.00
#
_symmetry.space_group_name_H-M   'P 1'
#
loop_
_entity.id
_entity.type
_entity.pdbx_description
1 polymer ?
#
loop_
_entity_poly.entity_id
_entity_poly.type
_entity_poly.pdbx_seq_one_letter_code
_entity_poly.pdbx_strand_id
1 'polypeptide(L)'
;MLAAAAFLLNWRLNEMREPAMVTEVPPETPKVIAKEVAPPVVDQTPPPPPPPPVVMNEPPKPMKPAPVIKEEELKFNRFYKTVSTRLVKAHVGDPARLTKEVKAAHELRASPNSPLAVPSGDSGLRAKIRRTVDEYWASLDPDRCVPHPDAEKFPGPVLEPADRVITAVNLPINRSRWHSTGTYAAPGERITFRISSGDADLGLVARIGCHNDDIVGATKRESWHRFPVICNSVALNKRTVELANPFGGPIFIDIPGGEKNAKSRDQIRVEIVGAVEAPIFIHGKTTRAEWENRRLAPAPWAEMVSDHLVVSVPSKYIRELPFDEAQELMTTWMETVDACDWLAAWGVRRSAERVVSDAEISIGWMHSGYPIKCYLDSSKDSVNVKKLKTEGNWGFYHELGHNHQSSLWTYSGYTEVTNNLFSLYCMEKISGKKIGEGHGEDLGVMTTEMALDPKSHADSPFHLLSQYYYPVKQFGWKSLRDTFETLGERRDVHKADTLVKKNLGLTGREVEKQQELLDKEKHDLERKIKAAIKEKKDEDKVIAEARMAEIAKEEKKIKEALGALSKSDSDERKKDIFVRTWSKHVGANLGPYFACFNWPYTDSMKTSLGALKPWMPANFPPTKPGAKTAKTTLFGSKNEAMAGAEEKQGDNNTGNAQ
;
A
#
# COMPACT_ATOMS: atom_id res chain seq x y z
N MET A 1 17.64 36.59 -33.99
CA MET A 1 18.48 37.33 -33.02
C MET A 1 17.80 38.57 -32.42
N LEU A 2 16.97 39.34 -33.14
CA LEU A 2 16.20 40.46 -32.54
C LEU A 2 15.09 40.03 -31.55
N ALA A 3 14.49 38.84 -31.72
CA ALA A 3 13.49 38.31 -30.79
C ALA A 3 14.09 37.87 -29.42
N ALA A 4 15.39 37.48 -29.40
CA ALA A 4 16.07 37.07 -28.17
C ALA A 4 16.45 38.28 -27.29
N ALA A 5 16.74 39.43 -27.90
CA ALA A 5 17.02 40.67 -27.17
C ALA A 5 15.77 41.27 -26.51
N ALA A 6 14.60 41.17 -27.16
CA ALA A 6 13.33 41.63 -26.61
C ALA A 6 12.88 40.79 -25.39
N PHE A 7 13.14 39.48 -25.41
CA PHE A 7 12.80 38.58 -24.31
C PHE A 7 13.66 38.82 -23.07
N LEU A 8 14.97 39.08 -23.25
CA LEU A 8 15.89 39.37 -22.14
C LEU A 8 15.64 40.75 -21.50
N LEU A 9 15.19 41.74 -22.28
CA LEU A 9 14.81 43.07 -21.77
C LEU A 9 13.51 43.02 -20.95
N ASN A 10 12.52 42.23 -21.40
CA ASN A 10 11.25 42.07 -20.69
C ASN A 10 11.40 41.25 -19.39
N TRP A 11 12.34 40.30 -19.38
CA TRP A 11 12.69 39.52 -18.17
C TRP A 11 13.35 40.39 -17.10
N ARG A 12 14.32 41.26 -17.46
CA ARG A 12 14.94 42.20 -16.51
C ARG A 12 13.99 43.28 -15.97
N LEU A 13 12.99 43.71 -16.76
CA LEU A 13 12.01 44.69 -16.30
C LEU A 13 11.00 44.10 -15.28
N ASN A 14 10.79 42.79 -15.29
CA ASN A 14 9.95 42.09 -14.31
C ASN A 14 10.68 41.79 -12.99
N GLU A 15 12.01 41.69 -12.97
CA GLU A 15 12.79 41.51 -11.74
C GLU A 15 12.90 42.78 -10.88
N MET A 16 12.58 43.97 -11.42
CA MET A 16 12.68 45.25 -10.69
C MET A 16 11.34 45.75 -10.08
N ARG A 17 10.31 44.90 -10.00
CA ARG A 17 9.04 45.24 -9.34
C ARG A 17 9.00 44.72 -7.91
N GLU A 18 9.49 45.50 -6.96
CA GLU A 18 9.09 45.35 -5.55
C GLU A 18 7.64 45.86 -5.36
N PRO A 19 6.79 45.18 -4.58
CA PRO A 19 5.52 45.75 -4.16
C PRO A 19 5.75 46.83 -3.09
N ALA A 20 5.09 47.97 -3.30
CA ALA A 20 5.10 49.12 -2.40
C ALA A 20 4.60 48.77 -0.98
N MET A 21 5.24 49.36 0.04
CA MET A 21 4.78 49.36 1.43
C MET A 21 3.40 50.03 1.53
N VAL A 22 2.44 49.33 2.14
CA VAL A 22 1.19 49.93 2.62
C VAL A 22 1.38 50.28 4.09
N THR A 23 1.24 51.57 4.40
CA THR A 23 1.18 52.11 5.76
C THR A 23 -0.16 51.78 6.41
N GLU A 24 -0.15 51.01 7.51
CA GLU A 24 -1.31 50.87 8.40
C GLU A 24 -1.22 51.86 9.58
N VAL A 25 -2.33 52.54 9.83
CA VAL A 25 -2.58 53.48 10.94
C VAL A 25 -2.98 52.67 12.20
N PRO A 26 -2.53 53.04 13.42
CA PRO A 26 -2.75 52.22 14.61
C PRO A 26 -4.15 52.47 15.24
N PRO A 27 -4.83 51.44 15.79
CA PRO A 27 -5.97 51.64 16.65
C PRO A 27 -5.57 51.75 18.15
N GLU A 28 -6.36 52.55 18.86
CA GLU A 28 -6.18 53.05 20.22
C GLU A 28 -6.24 51.98 21.33
N THR A 29 -5.52 52.25 22.43
CA THR A 29 -5.53 51.50 23.69
C THR A 29 -6.81 51.74 24.52
N PRO A 30 -7.51 50.69 24.97
CA PRO A 30 -8.43 50.78 26.10
C PRO A 30 -7.74 50.47 27.44
N LYS A 31 -8.15 51.24 28.45
CA LYS A 31 -7.64 51.28 29.83
C LYS A 31 -7.80 49.98 30.61
N VAL A 32 -6.81 49.68 31.44
CA VAL A 32 -6.82 48.65 32.49
C VAL A 32 -7.79 49.05 33.60
N ILE A 33 -8.73 48.18 33.94
CA ILE A 33 -9.49 48.19 35.20
C ILE A 33 -9.20 46.87 35.91
N ALA A 34 -8.71 46.98 37.15
CA ALA A 34 -8.39 45.86 38.02
C ALA A 34 -9.67 45.12 38.47
N LYS A 35 -9.61 43.79 38.56
CA LYS A 35 -10.50 42.98 39.38
C LYS A 35 -9.72 41.90 40.13
N GLU A 36 -10.11 41.74 41.38
CA GLU A 36 -9.47 41.01 42.48
C GLU A 36 -9.23 39.52 42.21
N VAL A 37 -8.18 39.03 42.87
CA VAL A 37 -7.77 37.64 42.98
C VAL A 37 -8.64 36.93 44.04
N ALA A 38 -9.23 35.79 43.67
CA ALA A 38 -9.76 34.79 44.60
C ALA A 38 -8.82 33.57 44.63
N PRO A 39 -8.67 32.86 45.77
CA PRO A 39 -7.66 31.82 45.98
C PRO A 39 -7.96 30.52 45.22
N PRO A 40 -6.96 29.63 45.02
CA PRO A 40 -7.08 28.48 44.15
C PRO A 40 -7.91 27.36 44.78
N VAL A 41 -8.83 26.79 44.00
CA VAL A 41 -9.48 25.51 44.29
C VAL A 41 -8.52 24.39 43.87
N VAL A 42 -8.23 23.49 44.81
CA VAL A 42 -7.45 22.26 44.59
C VAL A 42 -8.31 21.31 43.74
N ASP A 43 -7.94 21.11 42.47
CA ASP A 43 -8.53 20.09 41.62
C ASP A 43 -7.94 18.71 41.99
N GLN A 44 -8.75 17.88 42.65
CA GLN A 44 -8.47 16.46 42.84
C GLN A 44 -9.17 15.66 41.73
N THR A 45 -8.63 15.73 40.51
CA THR A 45 -9.00 14.79 39.45
C THR A 45 -8.05 13.57 39.52
N PRO A 46 -8.57 12.34 39.69
CA PRO A 46 -7.73 11.14 39.65
C PRO A 46 -7.19 10.90 38.23
N PRO A 47 -6.01 10.27 38.08
CA PRO A 47 -5.37 10.09 36.78
C PRO A 47 -6.25 9.22 35.85
N PRO A 48 -6.22 9.46 34.52
CA PRO A 48 -6.97 8.66 33.57
C PRO A 48 -6.49 7.20 33.60
N PRO A 49 -7.40 6.22 33.40
CA PRO A 49 -7.01 4.83 33.34
C PRO A 49 -6.05 4.59 32.15
N PRO A 50 -5.12 3.62 32.26
CA PRO A 50 -4.21 3.30 31.17
C PRO A 50 -4.99 2.89 29.91
N PRO A 51 -4.48 3.19 28.71
CA PRO A 51 -5.13 2.77 27.46
C PRO A 51 -5.23 1.24 27.42
N PRO A 52 -6.34 0.68 26.91
CA PRO A 52 -6.47 -0.76 26.79
C PRO A 52 -5.43 -1.31 25.81
N PRO A 53 -4.92 -2.55 26.04
CA PRO A 53 -3.95 -3.17 25.15
C PRO A 53 -4.50 -3.33 23.73
N VAL A 54 -3.65 -3.11 22.73
CA VAL A 54 -3.95 -3.36 21.32
C VAL A 54 -4.12 -4.87 21.12
N VAL A 55 -5.37 -5.32 21.14
CA VAL A 55 -5.74 -6.70 20.80
C VAL A 55 -5.83 -6.79 19.28
N MET A 56 -5.11 -7.74 18.70
CA MET A 56 -5.29 -8.13 17.29
C MET A 56 -6.77 -8.45 17.05
N ASN A 57 -7.37 -7.72 16.11
CA ASN A 57 -8.80 -7.76 15.79
C ASN A 57 -9.34 -9.20 15.75
N GLU A 58 -10.29 -9.51 16.65
CA GLU A 58 -11.24 -10.59 16.42
C GLU A 58 -12.00 -10.31 15.11
N PRO A 59 -12.36 -11.34 14.32
CA PRO A 59 -13.22 -11.15 13.15
C PRO A 59 -14.53 -10.47 13.57
N PRO A 60 -15.02 -9.49 12.80
CA PRO A 60 -16.16 -8.67 13.20
C PRO A 60 -17.39 -9.54 13.44
N LYS A 61 -18.04 -9.35 14.60
CA LYS A 61 -19.36 -9.94 14.88
C LYS A 61 -20.36 -9.41 13.85
N PRO A 62 -21.28 -10.26 13.34
CA PRO A 62 -22.23 -9.86 12.31
C PRO A 62 -23.06 -8.65 12.78
N MET A 63 -22.88 -7.52 12.08
CA MET A 63 -23.65 -6.31 12.34
C MET A 63 -25.13 -6.58 12.09
N LYS A 64 -25.97 -6.10 13.01
CA LYS A 64 -27.41 -5.95 12.77
C LYS A 64 -27.60 -5.15 11.48
N PRO A 65 -28.58 -5.52 10.61
CA PRO A 65 -28.79 -4.83 9.35
C PRO A 65 -29.07 -3.35 9.60
N ALA A 66 -28.28 -2.48 8.96
CA ALA A 66 -28.52 -1.04 8.99
C ALA A 66 -29.90 -0.74 8.36
N PRO A 67 -30.70 0.16 8.97
CA PRO A 67 -32.03 0.47 8.45
C PRO A 67 -31.95 1.35 7.19
N VAL A 68 -32.60 0.85 6.12
CA VAL A 68 -33.20 1.50 4.93
C VAL A 68 -32.57 2.82 4.42
N ILE A 69 -31.63 2.68 3.46
CA ILE A 69 -30.97 3.76 2.69
C ILE A 69 -31.81 4.24 1.47
N LYS A 70 -32.98 3.65 1.20
CA LYS A 70 -33.67 3.82 -0.10
C LYS A 70 -34.24 5.22 -0.40
N GLU A 71 -34.56 6.04 0.60
CA GLU A 71 -35.21 7.35 0.37
C GLU A 71 -34.25 8.53 0.16
N GLU A 72 -33.04 8.48 0.73
CA GLU A 72 -32.06 9.58 0.57
C GLU A 72 -31.32 9.52 -0.76
N GLU A 73 -31.02 8.34 -1.29
CA GLU A 73 -30.37 8.19 -2.60
C GLU A 73 -31.25 8.68 -3.76
N LEU A 74 -32.58 8.61 -3.60
CA LEU A 74 -33.56 9.13 -4.58
C LEU A 74 -33.62 10.67 -4.65
N LYS A 75 -33.13 11.39 -3.62
CA LYS A 75 -33.17 12.86 -3.62
C LYS A 75 -32.21 13.46 -4.66
N PHE A 76 -31.09 12.81 -4.93
CA PHE A 76 -30.03 13.36 -5.78
C PHE A 76 -30.32 13.23 -7.28
N ASN A 77 -30.93 12.12 -7.71
CA ASN A 77 -31.12 11.85 -9.13
C ASN A 77 -32.14 12.80 -9.81
N ARG A 78 -33.09 13.37 -9.05
CA ARG A 78 -34.07 14.34 -9.58
C ARG A 78 -33.46 15.65 -10.07
N PHE A 79 -32.27 16.01 -9.57
CA PHE A 79 -31.61 17.28 -9.89
C PHE A 79 -30.50 17.14 -10.92
N TYR A 80 -30.07 15.90 -11.20
CA TYR A 80 -29.08 15.64 -12.22
C TYR A 80 -29.65 15.87 -13.63
N LYS A 81 -28.84 16.47 -14.49
CA LYS A 81 -29.13 16.68 -15.91
C LYS A 81 -28.08 15.97 -16.76
N THR A 82 -28.53 15.08 -17.62
CA THR A 82 -27.67 14.37 -18.59
C THR A 82 -26.88 15.37 -19.43
N VAL A 83 -25.55 15.22 -19.48
CA VAL A 83 -24.67 16.15 -20.21
C VAL A 83 -24.68 15.84 -21.71
N SER A 84 -24.67 14.56 -22.07
CA SER A 84 -24.78 14.14 -23.47
C SER A 84 -26.17 14.42 -24.06
N THR A 85 -26.19 15.02 -25.24
CA THR A 85 -27.42 15.23 -26.02
C THR A 85 -27.75 14.05 -26.94
N ARG A 86 -26.84 13.09 -27.09
CA ARG A 86 -27.02 11.90 -27.94
C ARG A 86 -27.41 10.72 -27.06
N LEU A 87 -28.64 10.24 -27.24
CA LEU A 87 -29.22 9.17 -26.46
C LEU A 87 -29.49 7.94 -27.33
N VAL A 88 -29.43 6.76 -26.71
CA VAL A 88 -29.79 5.47 -27.31
C VAL A 88 -30.67 4.69 -26.34
N LYS A 89 -31.34 3.65 -26.84
CA LYS A 89 -32.04 2.70 -25.96
C LYS A 89 -31.04 1.76 -25.30
N ALA A 90 -31.35 1.35 -24.07
CA ALA A 90 -30.69 0.23 -23.42
C ALA A 90 -30.76 -1.01 -24.33
N HIS A 91 -29.66 -1.78 -24.38
CA HIS A 91 -29.61 -3.05 -25.07
C HIS A 91 -29.31 -4.16 -24.07
N VAL A 92 -30.32 -4.96 -23.75
CA VAL A 92 -30.25 -6.06 -22.78
C VAL A 92 -30.76 -7.34 -23.43
N GLY A 93 -30.12 -8.46 -23.11
CA GLY A 93 -30.55 -9.78 -23.54
C GLY A 93 -31.91 -10.19 -22.97
N ASP A 94 -32.52 -11.20 -23.58
CA ASP A 94 -33.81 -11.75 -23.14
C ASP A 94 -33.63 -12.67 -21.91
N PRO A 95 -34.15 -12.29 -20.72
CA PRO A 95 -34.03 -13.10 -19.52
C PRO A 95 -34.76 -14.46 -19.61
N ALA A 96 -35.65 -14.66 -20.59
CA ALA A 96 -36.29 -15.95 -20.84
C ALA A 96 -35.37 -16.97 -21.54
N ARG A 97 -34.22 -16.53 -22.09
CA ARG A 97 -33.33 -17.35 -22.94
C ARG A 97 -31.94 -17.55 -22.35
N LEU A 98 -31.87 -17.89 -21.06
CA LEU A 98 -30.60 -18.15 -20.38
C LEU A 98 -30.00 -19.50 -20.79
N THR A 99 -28.70 -19.50 -21.12
CA THR A 99 -27.93 -20.74 -21.31
C THR A 99 -27.73 -21.48 -20.00
N LYS A 100 -27.20 -22.70 -20.05
CA LYS A 100 -26.90 -23.49 -18.86
C LYS A 100 -25.84 -22.82 -17.98
N GLU A 101 -24.82 -22.24 -18.62
CA GLU A 101 -23.69 -21.57 -17.97
C GLU A 101 -24.16 -20.31 -17.24
N VAL A 102 -25.01 -19.50 -17.88
CA VAL A 102 -25.62 -18.31 -17.27
C VAL A 102 -26.48 -18.69 -16.06
N LYS A 103 -27.31 -19.74 -16.17
CA LYS A 103 -28.12 -20.24 -15.05
C LYS A 103 -27.24 -20.68 -13.86
N ALA A 104 -26.20 -21.46 -14.13
CA ALA A 104 -25.28 -21.93 -13.09
C ALA A 104 -24.55 -20.76 -12.39
N ALA A 105 -24.15 -19.72 -13.14
CA ALA A 105 -23.57 -18.52 -12.57
C ALA A 105 -24.58 -17.73 -11.74
N HIS A 106 -25.82 -17.57 -12.23
CA HIS A 106 -26.89 -16.86 -11.52
C HIS A 106 -27.30 -17.55 -10.21
N GLU A 107 -27.06 -18.85 -10.06
CA GLU A 107 -27.24 -19.60 -8.81
C GLU A 107 -26.10 -19.36 -7.81
N LEU A 108 -24.91 -18.95 -8.26
CA LEU A 108 -23.79 -18.61 -7.41
C LEU A 108 -23.99 -17.21 -6.80
N ARG A 109 -24.64 -17.17 -5.65
CA ARG A 109 -24.98 -15.92 -4.95
C ARG A 109 -23.97 -15.60 -3.86
N ALA A 110 -23.39 -14.40 -3.94
CA ALA A 110 -22.47 -13.86 -2.96
C ALA A 110 -22.60 -12.34 -2.96
N SER A 111 -22.91 -11.76 -1.81
CA SER A 111 -23.19 -10.31 -1.69
C SER A 111 -22.90 -9.80 -0.28
N PRO A 112 -22.73 -8.47 -0.08
CA PRO A 112 -22.34 -7.94 1.23
C PRO A 112 -23.31 -8.31 2.35
N ASN A 113 -24.62 -8.31 2.05
CA ASN A 113 -25.68 -8.60 3.01
C ASN A 113 -26.07 -10.09 3.06
N SER A 114 -25.50 -10.93 2.19
CA SER A 114 -25.71 -12.37 2.15
C SER A 114 -24.45 -13.02 1.59
N PRO A 115 -23.43 -13.21 2.44
CA PRO A 115 -22.15 -13.77 2.02
C PRO A 115 -22.24 -15.26 1.72
N LEU A 116 -21.40 -15.73 0.79
CA LEU A 116 -21.29 -17.15 0.46
C LEU A 116 -20.21 -17.81 1.30
N ALA A 117 -20.56 -18.81 2.10
CA ALA A 117 -19.59 -19.62 2.83
C ALA A 117 -18.80 -20.51 1.86
N VAL A 118 -17.46 -20.39 1.88
CA VAL A 118 -16.52 -21.18 1.08
C VAL A 118 -15.36 -21.64 1.98
N PRO A 119 -15.52 -22.73 2.73
CA PRO A 119 -14.52 -23.20 3.69
C PRO A 119 -13.12 -23.34 3.07
N SER A 120 -12.09 -22.99 3.85
CA SER A 120 -10.70 -23.05 3.39
C SER A 120 -10.26 -24.47 2.99
N GLY A 121 -10.77 -25.49 3.69
CA GLY A 121 -10.49 -26.91 3.44
C GLY A 121 -11.25 -27.54 2.26
N ASP A 122 -12.26 -26.87 1.69
CA ASP A 122 -13.09 -27.44 0.62
C ASP A 122 -12.54 -27.09 -0.77
N SER A 123 -11.45 -27.75 -1.14
CA SER A 123 -10.82 -27.61 -2.46
C SER A 123 -11.75 -28.01 -3.62
N GLY A 124 -12.68 -28.95 -3.38
CA GLY A 124 -13.65 -29.41 -4.38
C GLY A 124 -14.69 -28.35 -4.72
N LEU A 125 -15.28 -27.71 -3.71
CA LEU A 125 -16.19 -26.59 -3.89
C LEU A 125 -15.51 -25.42 -4.61
N ARG A 126 -14.28 -25.06 -4.21
CA ARG A 126 -13.52 -23.98 -4.85
C ARG A 126 -13.23 -24.27 -6.31
N ALA A 127 -12.82 -25.50 -6.65
CA ALA A 127 -12.60 -25.91 -8.03
C ALA A 127 -13.90 -25.91 -8.86
N LYS A 128 -15.04 -26.29 -8.25
CA LYS A 128 -16.36 -26.20 -8.89
C LYS A 128 -16.73 -24.74 -9.18
N ILE A 129 -16.58 -23.85 -8.19
CA ILE A 129 -16.86 -22.43 -8.37
C ILE A 129 -15.94 -21.83 -9.44
N ARG A 130 -14.63 -22.15 -9.42
CA ARG A 130 -13.69 -21.72 -10.45
C ARG A 130 -14.19 -22.07 -11.85
N ARG A 131 -14.59 -23.34 -12.05
CA ARG A 131 -15.11 -23.82 -13.32
C ARG A 131 -16.38 -23.06 -13.73
N THR A 132 -17.35 -22.89 -12.83
CA THR A 132 -18.59 -22.14 -13.11
C THR A 132 -18.27 -20.70 -13.53
N VAL A 133 -17.35 -20.03 -12.84
CA VAL A 133 -16.93 -18.66 -13.16
C VAL A 133 -16.24 -18.59 -14.53
N ASP A 134 -15.31 -19.50 -14.80
CA ASP A 134 -14.57 -19.54 -16.07
C ASP A 134 -15.50 -19.83 -17.27
N GLU A 135 -16.40 -20.82 -17.14
CA GLU A 135 -17.41 -21.15 -18.17
C GLU A 135 -18.39 -19.99 -18.39
N TYR A 136 -18.77 -19.27 -17.34
CA TYR A 136 -19.65 -18.11 -17.45
C TYR A 136 -19.01 -16.97 -18.23
N TRP A 137 -17.76 -16.61 -17.90
CA TRP A 137 -17.06 -15.54 -18.61
C TRP A 137 -16.70 -15.92 -20.04
N ALA A 138 -16.38 -17.20 -20.30
CA ALA A 138 -16.09 -17.69 -21.66
C ALA A 138 -17.33 -17.73 -22.57
N SER A 139 -18.53 -17.88 -22.00
CA SER A 139 -19.80 -17.94 -22.75
C SER A 139 -20.48 -16.58 -22.93
N LEU A 140 -19.87 -15.49 -22.43
CA LEU A 140 -20.48 -14.17 -22.44
C LEU A 140 -20.64 -13.63 -23.87
N ASP A 141 -21.90 -13.46 -24.29
CA ASP A 141 -22.29 -12.81 -25.54
C ASP A 141 -22.89 -11.43 -25.21
N PRO A 142 -22.31 -10.31 -25.69
CA PRO A 142 -22.83 -8.97 -25.43
C PRO A 142 -24.29 -8.77 -25.85
N ASP A 143 -24.78 -9.47 -26.88
CA ASP A 143 -26.15 -9.33 -27.39
C ASP A 143 -27.18 -10.10 -26.55
N ARG A 144 -26.71 -11.05 -25.74
CA ARG A 144 -27.54 -11.93 -24.91
C ARG A 144 -27.27 -11.76 -23.42
N CYS A 145 -26.43 -10.80 -23.06
CA CYS A 145 -26.07 -10.54 -21.69
C CYS A 145 -27.29 -10.07 -20.90
N VAL A 146 -27.47 -10.63 -19.71
CA VAL A 146 -28.52 -10.25 -18.77
C VAL A 146 -27.89 -9.84 -17.45
N PRO A 147 -28.54 -8.99 -16.64
CA PRO A 147 -28.04 -8.64 -15.32
C PRO A 147 -27.89 -9.88 -14.44
N HIS A 148 -26.74 -10.02 -13.79
CA HIS A 148 -26.60 -10.99 -12.71
C HIS A 148 -27.49 -10.55 -11.53
N PRO A 149 -28.23 -11.45 -10.87
CA PRO A 149 -29.14 -11.08 -9.79
C PRO A 149 -28.50 -10.38 -8.57
N ASP A 150 -27.19 -10.52 -8.36
CA ASP A 150 -26.45 -9.78 -7.31
C ASP A 150 -25.88 -8.44 -7.76
N ALA A 151 -26.02 -8.05 -9.03
CA ALA A 151 -25.54 -6.75 -9.54
C ALA A 151 -26.15 -5.57 -8.76
N GLU A 152 -27.43 -5.69 -8.35
CA GLU A 152 -28.12 -4.70 -7.51
C GLU A 152 -27.49 -4.57 -6.12
N LYS A 153 -26.86 -5.63 -5.60
CA LYS A 153 -26.24 -5.62 -4.26
C LYS A 153 -24.79 -5.17 -4.32
N PHE A 154 -24.06 -5.59 -5.35
CA PHE A 154 -22.70 -5.16 -5.63
C PHE A 154 -22.38 -5.41 -7.12
N PRO A 155 -21.83 -4.43 -7.86
CA PRO A 155 -21.39 -3.09 -7.43
C PRO A 155 -22.51 -2.11 -7.02
N GLY A 156 -23.77 -2.45 -7.23
CA GLY A 156 -24.92 -1.62 -6.86
C GLY A 156 -25.76 -1.20 -8.08
N PRO A 157 -26.97 -0.66 -7.86
CA PRO A 157 -27.87 -0.28 -8.93
C PRO A 157 -27.49 1.06 -9.56
N VAL A 158 -27.79 1.21 -10.84
CA VAL A 158 -27.88 2.55 -11.47
C VAL A 158 -29.17 3.21 -11.00
N LEU A 159 -29.10 4.46 -10.54
CA LEU A 159 -30.28 5.20 -10.12
C LEU A 159 -31.15 5.57 -11.33
N GLU A 160 -32.46 5.33 -11.24
CA GLU A 160 -33.41 5.70 -12.30
C GLU A 160 -34.08 7.07 -12.00
N PRO A 161 -34.40 7.88 -13.03
CA PRO A 161 -34.13 7.63 -14.45
C PRO A 161 -32.62 7.77 -14.77
N ALA A 162 -32.13 6.94 -15.69
CA ALA A 162 -30.78 7.05 -16.26
C ALA A 162 -30.78 7.00 -17.78
N ASP A 163 -30.30 8.06 -18.43
CA ASP A 163 -30.14 8.06 -19.88
C ASP A 163 -28.95 7.20 -20.32
N ARG A 164 -29.13 6.48 -21.43
CA ARG A 164 -28.04 5.75 -22.10
C ARG A 164 -27.50 6.65 -23.20
N VAL A 165 -26.24 7.04 -23.08
CA VAL A 165 -25.64 8.12 -23.86
C VAL A 165 -24.68 7.62 -24.94
N ILE A 166 -24.43 8.47 -25.93
CA ILE A 166 -23.28 8.37 -26.83
C ILE A 166 -22.29 9.49 -26.50
N THR A 167 -21.22 9.16 -25.78
CA THR A 167 -20.16 10.11 -25.42
C THR A 167 -18.84 9.77 -26.11
N ALA A 168 -17.92 10.73 -26.17
CA ALA A 168 -16.58 10.49 -26.64
C ALA A 168 -15.56 11.05 -25.65
N VAL A 169 -14.54 10.26 -25.35
CA VAL A 169 -13.45 10.63 -24.47
C VAL A 169 -12.17 10.80 -25.27
N ASN A 170 -11.43 11.86 -24.97
CA ASN A 170 -10.10 12.12 -25.53
C ASN A 170 -9.06 11.77 -24.47
N LEU A 171 -8.23 10.75 -24.74
CA LEU A 171 -7.34 10.15 -23.76
C LEU A 171 -5.89 10.34 -24.15
N PRO A 172 -5.02 10.78 -23.24
CA PRO A 172 -3.60 10.97 -23.53
C PRO A 172 -2.89 9.62 -23.65
N ILE A 173 -2.23 9.36 -24.78
CA ILE A 173 -1.58 8.06 -25.03
C ILE A 173 -0.18 7.94 -24.45
N ASN A 174 0.41 9.07 -24.05
CA ASN A 174 1.71 9.11 -23.35
C ASN A 174 1.61 8.69 -21.87
N ARG A 175 0.39 8.40 -21.38
CA ARG A 175 0.15 7.87 -20.03
C ARG A 175 -0.43 6.47 -20.13
N SER A 176 0.32 5.49 -19.64
CA SER A 176 -0.11 4.10 -19.62
C SER A 176 -1.12 3.82 -18.49
N ARG A 177 -1.70 2.61 -18.51
CA ARG A 177 -2.71 2.09 -17.56
C ARG A 177 -4.10 2.69 -17.77
N TRP A 178 -4.98 2.51 -16.78
CA TRP A 178 -6.41 2.77 -16.90
C TRP A 178 -6.73 4.25 -16.87
N HIS A 179 -7.42 4.71 -17.91
CA HIS A 179 -8.03 6.03 -17.98
C HIS A 179 -9.52 5.95 -17.67
N SER A 180 -9.95 6.75 -16.69
CA SER A 180 -11.35 6.88 -16.30
C SER A 180 -12.13 7.65 -17.36
N THR A 181 -13.27 7.12 -17.79
CA THR A 181 -14.07 7.73 -18.87
C THR A 181 -15.22 8.59 -18.38
N GLY A 182 -15.54 8.54 -17.08
CA GLY A 182 -16.74 9.18 -16.52
C GLY A 182 -18.04 8.49 -16.94
N THR A 183 -17.97 7.22 -17.33
CA THR A 183 -19.13 6.44 -17.76
C THR A 183 -19.19 5.08 -17.06
N TYR A 184 -20.38 4.51 -16.98
CA TYR A 184 -20.70 3.26 -16.32
C TYR A 184 -21.51 2.36 -17.26
N ALA A 185 -21.15 1.08 -17.32
CA ALA A 185 -21.98 0.08 -17.99
C ALA A 185 -23.06 -0.39 -17.02
N ALA A 186 -24.33 -0.13 -17.34
CA ALA A 186 -25.43 -0.67 -16.55
C ALA A 186 -25.40 -2.22 -16.62
N PRO A 187 -25.78 -2.93 -15.55
CA PRO A 187 -25.68 -4.38 -15.49
C PRO A 187 -26.38 -5.07 -16.67
N GLY A 188 -25.67 -5.98 -17.35
CA GLY A 188 -26.19 -6.73 -18.48
C GLY A 188 -26.35 -5.94 -19.79
N GLU A 189 -26.17 -4.62 -19.78
CA GLU A 189 -26.34 -3.82 -20.99
C GLU A 189 -25.09 -3.86 -21.89
N ARG A 190 -25.29 -3.96 -23.20
CA ARG A 190 -24.20 -3.91 -24.19
C ARG A 190 -23.67 -2.49 -24.35
N ILE A 191 -22.35 -2.37 -24.28
CA ILE A 191 -21.59 -1.16 -24.61
C ILE A 191 -20.86 -1.35 -25.93
N THR A 192 -20.98 -0.37 -26.82
CA THR A 192 -20.24 -0.34 -28.08
C THR A 192 -19.15 0.72 -28.03
N PHE A 193 -17.91 0.31 -28.24
CA PHE A 193 -16.73 1.16 -28.36
C PHE A 193 -16.41 1.39 -29.83
N ARG A 194 -16.17 2.64 -30.22
CA ARG A 194 -15.73 3.00 -31.57
C ARG A 194 -14.44 3.81 -31.52
N ILE A 195 -13.47 3.36 -32.31
CA ILE A 195 -12.15 3.99 -32.47
C ILE A 195 -11.85 4.23 -33.95
N SER A 196 -10.85 5.05 -34.24
CA SER A 196 -10.35 5.20 -35.61
C SER A 196 -9.66 3.91 -36.06
N SER A 197 -9.71 3.58 -37.35
CA SER A 197 -9.00 2.41 -37.88
C SER A 197 -7.49 2.45 -37.61
N GLY A 198 -6.88 3.63 -37.66
CA GLY A 198 -5.46 3.83 -37.34
C GLY A 198 -5.11 3.67 -35.86
N ASP A 199 -6.09 3.51 -34.97
CA ASP A 199 -5.88 3.34 -33.53
C ASP A 199 -5.97 1.86 -33.09
N ALA A 200 -6.38 0.96 -34.00
CA ALA A 200 -6.63 -0.45 -33.71
C ALA A 200 -5.36 -1.22 -33.26
N ASP A 201 -4.20 -0.83 -33.77
CA ASP A 201 -2.92 -1.49 -33.46
C ASP A 201 -2.21 -0.88 -32.23
N LEU A 202 -2.84 0.09 -31.56
CA LEU A 202 -2.28 0.72 -30.36
C LEU A 202 -2.36 -0.16 -29.10
N GLY A 203 -2.97 -1.35 -29.20
CA GLY A 203 -3.08 -2.30 -28.09
C GLY A 203 -4.01 -1.83 -26.97
N LEU A 204 -4.97 -0.95 -27.28
CA LEU A 204 -5.95 -0.43 -26.34
C LEU A 204 -6.88 -1.54 -25.84
N VAL A 205 -7.27 -1.48 -24.58
CA VAL A 205 -8.22 -2.42 -23.98
C VAL A 205 -9.35 -1.67 -23.30
N ALA A 206 -10.60 -1.97 -23.65
CA ALA A 206 -11.75 -1.51 -22.90
C ALA A 206 -12.01 -2.44 -21.73
N ARG A 207 -12.29 -1.89 -20.55
CA ARG A 207 -12.59 -2.62 -19.31
C ARG A 207 -13.90 -2.13 -18.72
N ILE A 208 -14.68 -3.06 -18.19
CA ILE A 208 -15.83 -2.77 -17.32
C ILE A 208 -15.54 -3.31 -15.92
N GLY A 209 -15.61 -2.43 -14.92
CA GLY A 209 -15.38 -2.71 -13.51
C GLY A 209 -13.97 -2.36 -13.03
N CYS A 210 -13.87 -1.85 -11.79
CA CYS A 210 -12.63 -1.51 -11.10
C CYS A 210 -12.13 -2.60 -10.13
N HIS A 211 -13.02 -3.49 -9.68
CA HIS A 211 -12.79 -4.57 -8.72
C HIS A 211 -12.09 -5.79 -9.37
N ASN A 212 -10.84 -5.62 -9.80
CA ASN A 212 -10.13 -6.66 -10.57
C ASN A 212 -9.57 -7.82 -9.73
N ASP A 213 -9.96 -7.93 -8.46
CA ASP A 213 -9.49 -9.01 -7.60
C ASP A 213 -10.26 -10.31 -7.84
N ASP A 214 -9.51 -11.37 -8.09
CA ASP A 214 -10.02 -12.74 -8.21
C ASP A 214 -9.94 -13.43 -6.85
N ILE A 215 -11.08 -13.55 -6.20
CA ILE A 215 -11.15 -14.10 -4.84
C ILE A 215 -11.30 -15.63 -4.81
N VAL A 216 -11.37 -16.30 -5.96
CA VAL A 216 -11.50 -17.77 -5.99
C VAL A 216 -10.28 -18.45 -5.37
N GLY A 217 -9.09 -17.89 -5.63
CA GLY A 217 -7.81 -18.36 -5.08
C GLY A 217 -7.56 -17.98 -3.61
N ALA A 218 -8.43 -17.17 -3.00
CA ALA A 218 -8.25 -16.68 -1.64
C ALA A 218 -8.55 -17.78 -0.60
N THR A 219 -7.53 -18.57 -0.24
CA THR A 219 -7.68 -19.75 0.64
C THR A 219 -7.93 -19.40 2.11
N LYS A 220 -7.50 -18.22 2.56
CA LYS A 220 -7.72 -17.75 3.95
C LYS A 220 -9.10 -17.13 4.17
N ARG A 221 -9.91 -16.98 3.12
CA ARG A 221 -11.26 -16.39 3.20
C ARG A 221 -12.30 -17.48 3.13
N GLU A 222 -13.07 -17.60 4.20
CA GLU A 222 -14.11 -18.64 4.33
C GLU A 222 -15.52 -18.15 4.02
N SER A 223 -15.67 -16.85 3.76
CA SER A 223 -16.94 -16.22 3.40
C SER A 223 -16.66 -15.14 2.36
N TRP A 224 -17.42 -15.14 1.26
CA TRP A 224 -17.25 -14.21 0.15
C TRP A 224 -18.44 -13.24 0.07
N HIS A 225 -18.15 -11.95 0.08
CA HIS A 225 -19.15 -10.87 0.09
C HIS A 225 -19.49 -10.32 -1.29
N ARG A 226 -19.00 -10.94 -2.37
CA ARG A 226 -19.40 -10.65 -3.77
C ARG A 226 -19.11 -11.86 -4.66
N PHE A 227 -19.66 -11.83 -5.88
CA PHE A 227 -19.30 -12.80 -6.89
C PHE A 227 -17.77 -12.78 -7.17
N PRO A 228 -17.13 -13.92 -7.47
CA PRO A 228 -15.67 -14.00 -7.34
C PRO A 228 -14.87 -13.17 -8.33
N VAL A 229 -15.37 -13.04 -9.56
CA VAL A 229 -14.80 -12.22 -10.63
C VAL A 229 -15.93 -11.43 -11.24
N ILE A 230 -15.89 -10.10 -11.16
CA ILE A 230 -16.95 -9.22 -11.66
C ILE A 230 -16.49 -8.23 -12.74
N CYS A 231 -15.20 -8.23 -13.07
CA CYS A 231 -14.63 -7.38 -14.11
C CYS A 231 -14.34 -8.19 -15.38
N ASN A 232 -14.49 -7.55 -16.53
CA ASN A 232 -14.06 -8.10 -17.81
C ASN A 232 -13.51 -7.01 -18.73
N SER A 233 -12.85 -7.42 -19.80
CA SER A 233 -12.20 -6.52 -20.74
C SER A 233 -12.11 -7.11 -22.14
N VAL A 234 -12.01 -6.24 -23.14
CA VAL A 234 -11.87 -6.62 -24.55
C VAL A 234 -10.87 -5.71 -25.25
N ALA A 235 -10.07 -6.27 -26.16
CA ALA A 235 -9.14 -5.49 -26.98
C ALA A 235 -9.91 -4.62 -27.99
N LEU A 236 -9.53 -3.34 -28.11
CA LEU A 236 -10.05 -2.42 -29.11
C LEU A 236 -9.19 -2.52 -30.38
N ASN A 237 -9.27 -3.66 -31.07
CA ASN A 237 -8.43 -4.00 -32.23
C ASN A 237 -9.12 -3.83 -33.59
N LYS A 238 -10.29 -3.19 -33.62
CA LYS A 238 -11.06 -2.87 -34.83
C LYS A 238 -11.94 -1.66 -34.57
N ARG A 239 -12.51 -1.10 -35.64
CA ARG A 239 -13.31 0.14 -35.61
C ARG A 239 -14.50 0.09 -34.64
N THR A 240 -15.08 -1.09 -34.42
CA THR A 240 -16.25 -1.25 -33.55
C THR A 240 -16.11 -2.55 -32.76
N VAL A 241 -16.12 -2.43 -31.45
CA VAL A 241 -15.99 -3.54 -30.51
C VAL A 241 -17.09 -3.42 -29.47
N GLU A 242 -17.68 -4.54 -29.10
CA GLU A 242 -18.80 -4.61 -28.17
C GLU A 242 -18.39 -5.41 -26.94
N LEU A 243 -18.89 -4.99 -25.78
CA LEU A 243 -18.70 -5.65 -24.50
C LEU A 243 -19.96 -5.46 -23.67
N ALA A 244 -20.35 -6.48 -22.93
CA ALA A 244 -21.32 -6.36 -21.85
C ALA A 244 -20.70 -6.87 -20.56
N ASN A 245 -21.26 -6.52 -19.41
CA ASN A 245 -20.87 -7.09 -18.13
C ASN A 245 -22.14 -7.35 -17.29
N PRO A 246 -22.39 -8.59 -16.84
CA PRO A 246 -23.60 -8.93 -16.07
C PRO A 246 -23.75 -8.16 -14.76
N PHE A 247 -22.65 -7.70 -14.16
CA PHE A 247 -22.63 -6.92 -12.92
C PHE A 247 -22.62 -5.42 -13.16
N GLY A 248 -22.27 -5.00 -14.38
CA GLY A 248 -21.99 -3.60 -14.70
C GLY A 248 -20.68 -3.12 -14.07
N GLY A 249 -20.40 -1.82 -14.22
CA GLY A 249 -19.22 -1.22 -13.61
C GLY A 249 -18.74 0.05 -14.32
N PRO A 250 -17.85 0.83 -13.68
CA PRO A 250 -17.19 1.95 -14.35
C PRO A 250 -16.42 1.45 -15.59
N ILE A 251 -16.42 2.25 -16.64
CA ILE A 251 -15.73 1.95 -17.90
C ILE A 251 -14.35 2.60 -17.89
N PHE A 252 -13.34 1.84 -18.29
CA PHE A 252 -11.97 2.31 -18.42
C PHE A 252 -11.41 1.97 -19.79
N ILE A 253 -10.48 2.79 -20.27
CA ILE A 253 -9.61 2.44 -21.40
C ILE A 253 -8.20 2.26 -20.85
N ASP A 254 -7.68 1.05 -20.96
CA ASP A 254 -6.30 0.71 -20.61
C ASP A 254 -5.39 1.02 -21.80
N ILE A 255 -4.39 1.86 -21.56
CA ILE A 255 -3.37 2.23 -22.54
C ILE A 255 -2.09 1.46 -22.21
N PRO A 256 -1.54 0.65 -23.13
CA PRO A 256 -0.35 -0.15 -22.83
C PRO A 256 0.86 0.74 -22.54
N GLY A 257 1.80 0.24 -21.73
CA GLY A 257 3.08 0.92 -21.49
C GLY A 257 4.07 0.71 -22.65
N GLY A 258 4.83 1.75 -23.01
CA GLY A 258 5.98 1.65 -23.91
C GLY A 258 6.13 2.80 -24.90
N GLU A 259 7.33 2.94 -25.48
CA GLU A 259 7.68 3.99 -26.45
C GLU A 259 6.85 3.96 -27.75
N LYS A 260 6.12 2.87 -28.01
CA LYS A 260 5.24 2.72 -29.18
C LYS A 260 4.14 3.80 -29.22
N ASN A 261 3.72 4.31 -28.07
CA ASN A 261 2.65 5.31 -28.00
C ASN A 261 3.15 6.74 -28.23
N ALA A 262 4.46 6.99 -28.15
CA ALA A 262 5.03 8.34 -28.24
C ALA A 262 5.07 8.90 -29.67
N LYS A 263 4.79 8.08 -30.69
CA LYS A 263 5.04 8.44 -32.10
C LYS A 263 3.79 8.69 -32.95
N SER A 264 2.56 8.56 -32.42
CA SER A 264 1.34 8.57 -33.25
C SER A 264 0.42 9.79 -33.11
N ARG A 265 0.35 10.46 -31.94
CA ARG A 265 -0.38 11.73 -31.63
C ARG A 265 -0.45 11.93 -30.09
N ASP A 266 -0.87 13.10 -29.60
CA ASP A 266 -0.96 13.32 -28.14
C ASP A 266 -2.16 12.62 -27.48
N GLN A 267 -3.27 12.46 -28.21
CA GLN A 267 -4.52 11.91 -27.69
C GLN A 267 -5.22 11.00 -28.70
N ILE A 268 -5.94 10.00 -28.19
CA ILE A 268 -6.89 9.18 -28.95
C ILE A 268 -8.32 9.55 -28.57
N ARG A 269 -9.24 9.39 -29.52
CA ARG A 269 -10.67 9.56 -29.28
C ARG A 269 -11.36 8.20 -29.28
N VAL A 270 -12.04 7.87 -28.20
CA VAL A 270 -12.88 6.67 -28.08
C VAL A 270 -14.33 7.11 -27.90
N GLU A 271 -15.21 6.73 -28.82
CA GLU A 271 -16.66 6.91 -28.64
C GLU A 271 -17.26 5.69 -27.93
N ILE A 272 -18.05 5.95 -26.89
CA ILE A 272 -18.69 4.96 -26.03
C ILE A 272 -20.21 5.13 -26.19
N VAL A 273 -20.89 4.07 -26.61
CA VAL A 273 -22.32 4.05 -26.92
C VAL A 273 -23.04 3.14 -25.92
N GLY A 274 -24.14 3.63 -25.35
CA GLY A 274 -25.01 2.84 -24.47
C GLY A 274 -24.64 2.90 -23.00
N ALA A 275 -23.64 3.69 -22.64
CA ALA A 275 -23.23 3.84 -21.24
C ALA A 275 -24.12 4.84 -20.49
N VAL A 276 -24.10 4.77 -19.17
CA VAL A 276 -24.68 5.75 -18.26
C VAL A 276 -23.57 6.70 -17.78
N GLU A 277 -23.87 7.98 -17.58
CA GLU A 277 -22.89 8.92 -17.02
C GLU A 277 -22.62 8.62 -15.54
N ALA A 278 -21.36 8.73 -15.12
CA ALA A 278 -20.91 8.46 -13.76
C ALA A 278 -20.30 9.71 -13.12
N PRO A 279 -20.40 9.88 -11.78
CA PRO A 279 -19.71 10.97 -11.11
C PRO A 279 -18.21 10.90 -11.35
N ILE A 280 -17.66 11.98 -11.90
CA ILE A 280 -16.23 12.10 -12.16
C ILE A 280 -15.75 13.52 -11.86
N PHE A 281 -14.71 13.60 -11.04
CA PHE A 281 -13.95 14.81 -10.79
C PHE A 281 -12.56 14.65 -11.40
N ILE A 282 -12.12 15.61 -12.21
CA ILE A 282 -10.75 15.63 -12.75
C ILE A 282 -10.06 16.88 -12.24
N HIS A 283 -9.06 16.70 -11.38
CA HIS A 283 -8.32 17.80 -10.78
C HIS A 283 -7.73 18.72 -11.85
N GLY A 284 -7.85 20.03 -11.63
CA GLY A 284 -7.45 21.08 -12.57
C GLY A 284 -8.29 21.20 -13.85
N LYS A 285 -9.27 20.32 -14.10
CA LYS A 285 -10.10 20.34 -15.33
C LYS A 285 -11.59 20.50 -15.07
N THR A 286 -12.13 19.81 -14.07
CA THR A 286 -13.54 19.93 -13.70
C THR A 286 -13.77 21.30 -13.06
N THR A 287 -14.75 22.04 -13.58
CA THR A 287 -15.15 23.33 -13.02
C THR A 287 -16.19 23.16 -11.89
N ARG A 288 -16.35 24.18 -11.03
CA ARG A 288 -17.39 24.16 -9.98
C ARG A 288 -18.78 23.87 -10.54
N ALA A 289 -19.17 24.58 -11.60
CA ALA A 289 -20.48 24.42 -12.23
C ALA A 289 -20.71 23.01 -12.78
N GLU A 290 -19.68 22.41 -13.40
CA GLU A 290 -19.76 21.01 -13.83
C GLU A 290 -19.87 20.06 -12.64
N TRP A 291 -19.11 20.30 -11.57
CA TRP A 291 -19.09 19.42 -10.41
C TRP A 291 -20.44 19.31 -9.72
N GLU A 292 -21.14 20.43 -9.55
CA GLU A 292 -22.48 20.47 -8.93
C GLU A 292 -23.48 19.55 -9.64
N ASN A 293 -23.38 19.41 -10.96
CA ASN A 293 -24.20 18.45 -11.71
C ASN A 293 -23.56 17.04 -11.72
N ARG A 294 -22.28 16.91 -12.06
CA ARG A 294 -21.62 15.61 -12.27
C ARG A 294 -21.58 14.75 -11.01
N ARG A 295 -21.42 15.34 -9.82
CA ARG A 295 -21.45 14.57 -8.55
C ARG A 295 -22.77 13.83 -8.31
N LEU A 296 -23.85 14.26 -8.98
CA LEU A 296 -25.19 13.71 -8.87
C LEU A 296 -25.53 12.65 -9.94
N ALA A 297 -24.60 12.36 -10.86
CA ALA A 297 -24.84 11.40 -11.94
C ALA A 297 -25.27 10.01 -11.39
N PRO A 298 -26.11 9.27 -12.15
CA PRO A 298 -26.88 8.14 -11.62
C PRO A 298 -26.07 6.88 -11.31
N ALA A 299 -24.84 6.76 -11.83
CA ALA A 299 -24.01 5.59 -11.58
C ALA A 299 -23.69 5.38 -10.07
N PRO A 300 -23.60 4.12 -9.60
CA PRO A 300 -23.34 3.80 -8.19
C PRO A 300 -21.90 4.02 -7.76
N TRP A 301 -20.98 4.25 -8.70
CA TRP A 301 -19.55 4.47 -8.45
C TRP A 301 -19.05 5.76 -9.07
N ALA A 302 -18.13 6.39 -8.36
CA ALA A 302 -17.55 7.67 -8.69
C ALA A 302 -16.02 7.55 -8.85
N GLU A 303 -15.45 8.44 -9.67
CA GLU A 303 -14.02 8.54 -9.94
C GLU A 303 -13.49 9.92 -9.56
N MET A 304 -12.55 9.98 -8.61
CA MET A 304 -11.80 11.20 -8.30
C MET A 304 -10.40 11.08 -8.91
N VAL A 305 -10.10 11.88 -9.93
CA VAL A 305 -8.96 11.70 -10.84
C VAL A 305 -7.96 12.84 -10.70
N SER A 306 -6.68 12.48 -10.54
CA SER A 306 -5.54 13.39 -10.68
C SER A 306 -4.44 12.75 -11.51
N ASP A 307 -3.35 13.48 -11.73
CA ASP A 307 -2.18 12.97 -12.44
C ASP A 307 -1.37 11.94 -11.64
N HIS A 308 -1.53 11.91 -10.31
CA HIS A 308 -0.75 11.09 -9.40
C HIS A 308 -1.54 9.91 -8.82
N LEU A 309 -2.83 10.11 -8.56
CA LEU A 309 -3.70 9.11 -7.94
C LEU A 309 -5.14 9.23 -8.41
N VAL A 310 -5.80 8.08 -8.55
CA VAL A 310 -7.25 7.96 -8.81
C VAL A 310 -7.93 7.21 -7.67
N VAL A 311 -9.05 7.73 -7.18
CA VAL A 311 -9.89 7.06 -6.16
C VAL A 311 -11.20 6.61 -6.80
N SER A 312 -11.48 5.31 -6.75
CA SER A 312 -12.76 4.70 -7.14
C SER A 312 -13.55 4.35 -5.88
N VAL A 313 -14.71 5.00 -5.67
CA VAL A 313 -15.54 4.81 -4.46
C VAL A 313 -17.03 4.81 -4.78
N PRO A 314 -17.88 4.26 -3.90
CA PRO A 314 -19.33 4.40 -4.03
C PRO A 314 -19.77 5.87 -4.11
N SER A 315 -20.63 6.19 -5.08
CA SER A 315 -21.09 7.56 -5.36
C SER A 315 -21.75 8.24 -4.17
N LYS A 316 -22.31 7.48 -3.21
CA LYS A 316 -22.90 8.04 -1.98
C LYS A 316 -21.93 8.90 -1.16
N TYR A 317 -20.61 8.64 -1.22
CA TYR A 317 -19.61 9.46 -0.52
C TYR A 317 -19.21 10.72 -1.30
N ILE A 318 -19.55 10.77 -2.58
CA ILE A 318 -19.17 11.85 -3.50
C ILE A 318 -20.33 12.80 -3.77
N ARG A 319 -21.57 12.30 -3.72
CA ARG A 319 -22.78 13.06 -4.00
C ARG A 319 -22.92 14.31 -3.16
N GLU A 320 -22.30 14.41 -1.99
CA GLU A 320 -22.36 15.60 -1.15
C GLU A 320 -21.02 16.35 -1.04
N LEU A 321 -19.96 15.86 -1.70
CA LEU A 321 -18.62 16.44 -1.60
C LEU A 321 -18.57 17.82 -2.29
N PRO A 322 -18.32 18.92 -1.57
CA PRO A 322 -18.23 20.25 -2.16
C PRO A 322 -17.04 20.36 -3.14
N PHE A 323 -17.13 21.28 -4.10
CA PHE A 323 -16.06 21.49 -5.09
C PHE A 323 -14.70 21.81 -4.48
N ASP A 324 -14.67 22.68 -3.47
CA ASP A 324 -13.41 23.11 -2.84
C ASP A 324 -12.74 21.95 -2.08
N GLU A 325 -13.53 21.14 -1.38
CA GLU A 325 -13.04 19.92 -0.72
C GLU A 325 -12.58 18.86 -1.74
N ALA A 326 -13.25 18.73 -2.88
CA ALA A 326 -12.81 17.84 -3.97
C ALA A 326 -11.45 18.27 -4.55
N GLN A 327 -11.24 19.59 -4.74
CA GLN A 327 -9.95 20.13 -5.17
C GLN A 327 -8.86 19.89 -4.12
N GLU A 328 -9.14 20.18 -2.86
CA GLU A 328 -8.19 19.99 -1.76
C GLU A 328 -7.84 18.51 -1.55
N LEU A 329 -8.85 17.62 -1.64
CA LEU A 329 -8.68 16.18 -1.53
C LEU A 329 -7.69 15.67 -2.57
N MET A 330 -7.91 15.99 -3.86
CA MET A 330 -7.05 15.49 -4.91
C MET A 330 -5.67 16.15 -4.91
N THR A 331 -5.56 17.39 -4.43
CA THR A 331 -4.25 18.04 -4.17
C THR A 331 -3.49 17.28 -3.07
N THR A 332 -4.15 16.95 -1.96
CA THR A 332 -3.56 16.20 -0.85
C THR A 332 -3.08 14.81 -1.30
N TRP A 333 -3.85 14.12 -2.16
CA TRP A 333 -3.43 12.85 -2.73
C TRP A 333 -2.23 12.97 -3.67
N MET A 334 -2.16 14.04 -4.48
CA MET A 334 -0.98 14.33 -5.29
C MET A 334 0.25 14.57 -4.41
N GLU A 335 0.14 15.41 -3.38
CA GLU A 335 1.22 15.67 -2.42
C GLU A 335 1.68 14.40 -1.69
N THR A 336 0.74 13.50 -1.36
CA THR A 336 1.05 12.21 -0.73
C THR A 336 1.87 11.32 -1.65
N VAL A 337 1.48 11.21 -2.92
CA VAL A 337 2.23 10.41 -3.90
C VAL A 337 3.59 11.07 -4.21
N ASP A 338 3.63 12.40 -4.36
CA ASP A 338 4.87 13.16 -4.53
C ASP A 338 5.84 12.95 -3.35
N ALA A 339 5.32 12.89 -2.12
CA ALA A 339 6.12 12.56 -0.95
C ALA A 339 6.73 11.14 -1.05
N CYS A 340 5.95 10.16 -1.50
CA CYS A 340 6.43 8.81 -1.73
C CYS A 340 7.47 8.74 -2.85
N ASP A 341 7.21 9.36 -4.00
CA ASP A 341 8.14 9.41 -5.14
C ASP A 341 9.44 10.12 -4.76
N TRP A 342 9.34 11.24 -4.03
CA TRP A 342 10.49 11.98 -3.54
C TRP A 342 11.36 11.08 -2.66
N LEU A 343 10.77 10.42 -1.65
CA LEU A 343 11.51 9.54 -0.75
C LEU A 343 12.14 8.38 -1.52
N ALA A 344 11.40 7.75 -2.45
CA ALA A 344 11.90 6.68 -3.30
C ALA A 344 12.98 7.12 -4.30
N ALA A 345 13.24 8.42 -4.42
CA ALA A 345 14.09 9.04 -5.42
C ALA A 345 13.63 8.73 -6.86
N TRP A 346 12.32 8.72 -7.10
CA TRP A 346 11.74 8.55 -8.43
C TRP A 346 11.66 9.90 -9.15
N GLY A 347 12.08 9.91 -10.42
CA GLY A 347 12.11 11.14 -11.23
C GLY A 347 10.79 11.43 -11.93
N VAL A 348 10.42 10.61 -12.93
CA VAL A 348 9.21 10.82 -13.74
C VAL A 348 8.26 9.63 -13.58
N ARG A 349 7.04 9.91 -13.13
CA ARG A 349 5.98 8.89 -13.03
C ARG A 349 5.46 8.48 -14.39
N ARG A 350 5.16 7.19 -14.57
CA ARG A 350 4.57 6.66 -15.81
C ARG A 350 3.04 6.71 -15.86
N SER A 351 2.38 6.65 -14.71
CA SER A 351 0.92 6.53 -14.61
C SER A 351 0.45 6.73 -13.18
N ALA A 352 -0.69 7.38 -12.95
CA ALA A 352 -1.28 7.52 -11.63
C ALA A 352 -1.43 6.18 -10.88
N GLU A 353 -1.28 6.20 -9.56
CA GLU A 353 -1.74 5.14 -8.67
C GLU A 353 -3.27 5.08 -8.67
N ARG A 354 -3.84 3.98 -8.16
CA ARG A 354 -5.29 3.83 -8.07
C ARG A 354 -5.69 3.14 -6.78
N VAL A 355 -6.66 3.70 -6.06
CA VAL A 355 -7.28 3.09 -4.88
C VAL A 355 -8.71 2.69 -5.24
N VAL A 356 -9.06 1.44 -4.98
CA VAL A 356 -10.39 0.88 -5.21
C VAL A 356 -10.88 0.25 -3.92
N SER A 357 -12.04 0.69 -3.43
CA SER A 357 -12.73 -0.05 -2.37
C SER A 357 -13.53 -1.21 -2.94
N ASP A 358 -13.65 -2.31 -2.20
CA ASP A 358 -14.28 -3.55 -2.64
C ASP A 358 -15.08 -4.19 -1.50
N ALA A 359 -16.14 -4.90 -1.85
CA ALA A 359 -16.90 -5.74 -0.92
C ALA A 359 -16.07 -6.95 -0.45
N GLU A 360 -15.18 -7.46 -1.29
CA GLU A 360 -14.27 -8.56 -0.94
C GLU A 360 -12.92 -8.40 -1.63
N ILE A 361 -11.85 -8.62 -0.87
CA ILE A 361 -10.48 -8.67 -1.39
C ILE A 361 -9.83 -9.99 -1.00
N SER A 362 -8.88 -10.43 -1.82
CA SER A 362 -8.24 -11.75 -1.75
C SER A 362 -7.35 -11.93 -0.53
N ILE A 363 -6.80 -10.84 0.01
CA ILE A 363 -5.85 -10.88 1.14
C ILE A 363 -5.91 -9.60 1.98
N GLY A 364 -5.68 -9.75 3.29
CA GLY A 364 -5.54 -8.61 4.21
C GLY A 364 -6.81 -7.77 4.36
N TRP A 365 -6.70 -6.64 5.07
CA TRP A 365 -7.75 -5.61 5.11
C TRP A 365 -7.62 -4.61 3.96
N MET A 366 -6.40 -4.47 3.47
CA MET A 366 -6.02 -3.75 2.29
C MET A 366 -4.78 -4.43 1.71
N HIS A 367 -4.54 -4.26 0.41
CA HIS A 367 -3.27 -4.68 -0.18
C HIS A 367 -2.91 -3.84 -1.40
N SER A 368 -1.60 -3.75 -1.64
CA SER A 368 -0.97 -3.01 -2.71
C SER A 368 -1.16 -3.66 -4.08
N GLY A 369 -0.74 -2.94 -5.11
CA GLY A 369 -0.91 -3.30 -6.52
C GLY A 369 -1.49 -2.16 -7.34
N TYR A 370 -1.95 -2.50 -8.54
CA TYR A 370 -2.70 -1.59 -9.40
C TYR A 370 -4.04 -2.24 -9.78
N PRO A 371 -5.14 -1.87 -9.10
CA PRO A 371 -5.24 -0.88 -8.01
C PRO A 371 -4.73 -1.40 -6.65
N ILE A 372 -4.46 -0.46 -5.74
CA ILE A 372 -4.51 -0.69 -4.29
C ILE A 372 -5.96 -1.00 -3.94
N LYS A 373 -6.19 -2.10 -3.22
CA LYS A 373 -7.54 -2.59 -2.91
C LYS A 373 -7.79 -2.52 -1.42
N CYS A 374 -8.91 -1.95 -1.01
CA CYS A 374 -9.34 -1.86 0.39
C CYS A 374 -10.79 -2.32 0.56
N TYR A 375 -11.20 -2.65 1.79
CA TYR A 375 -12.62 -2.87 2.07
C TYR A 375 -13.47 -1.61 1.91
N LEU A 376 -14.75 -1.79 1.61
CA LEU A 376 -15.76 -0.73 1.54
C LEU A 376 -15.76 0.21 2.77
N ASP A 377 -15.44 -0.30 3.96
CA ASP A 377 -15.36 0.49 5.19
C ASP A 377 -14.28 1.58 5.14
N SER A 378 -13.25 1.38 4.32
CA SER A 378 -12.17 2.34 4.10
C SER A 378 -12.52 3.40 3.04
N SER A 379 -13.63 3.25 2.32
CA SER A 379 -14.02 4.17 1.22
C SER A 379 -14.22 5.61 1.70
N LYS A 380 -14.84 5.80 2.87
CA LYS A 380 -15.11 7.14 3.40
C LYS A 380 -13.81 7.86 3.77
N ASP A 381 -12.80 7.11 4.18
CA ASP A 381 -11.53 7.66 4.61
C ASP A 381 -10.67 8.06 3.41
N SER A 382 -10.82 7.41 2.24
CA SER A 382 -10.07 7.79 1.03
C SER A 382 -10.55 9.10 0.40
N VAL A 383 -11.72 9.58 0.80
CA VAL A 383 -12.31 10.84 0.33
C VAL A 383 -12.54 11.87 1.43
N ASN A 384 -11.93 11.67 2.60
CA ASN A 384 -12.00 12.59 3.73
C ASN A 384 -10.69 13.38 3.85
N VAL A 385 -10.63 14.54 3.18
CA VAL A 385 -9.43 15.39 3.14
C VAL A 385 -9.00 15.86 4.53
N LYS A 386 -9.96 16.20 5.41
CA LYS A 386 -9.66 16.62 6.77
C LYS A 386 -8.91 15.53 7.52
N LYS A 387 -9.42 14.29 7.48
CA LYS A 387 -8.77 13.15 8.13
C LYS A 387 -7.35 12.94 7.59
N LEU A 388 -7.15 12.97 6.27
CA LEU A 388 -5.83 12.80 5.66
C LEU A 388 -4.83 13.85 6.16
N LYS A 389 -5.25 15.11 6.29
CA LYS A 389 -4.37 16.24 6.70
C LYS A 389 -4.14 16.37 8.21
N THR A 390 -5.03 15.87 9.07
CA THR A 390 -4.92 16.07 10.53
C THR A 390 -4.61 14.79 11.31
N GLU A 391 -5.20 13.68 10.89
CA GLU A 391 -5.03 12.37 11.53
C GLU A 391 -4.07 11.48 10.75
N GLY A 392 -4.12 11.57 9.42
CA GLY A 392 -3.48 10.67 8.49
C GLY A 392 -4.27 9.39 8.26
N ASN A 393 -3.77 8.57 7.33
CA ASN A 393 -4.29 7.23 7.12
C ASN A 393 -3.13 6.26 6.89
N TRP A 394 -2.67 5.65 7.98
CA TRP A 394 -1.54 4.71 7.94
C TRP A 394 -1.72 3.61 6.90
N GLY A 395 -2.95 3.08 6.77
CA GLY A 395 -3.25 2.05 5.80
C GLY A 395 -2.94 2.49 4.38
N PHE A 396 -3.52 3.59 3.90
CA PHE A 396 -3.29 4.01 2.50
C PHE A 396 -1.82 4.33 2.24
N TYR A 397 -1.15 4.96 3.21
CA TYR A 397 0.27 5.28 3.10
C TYR A 397 1.15 4.01 3.09
N HIS A 398 0.75 2.97 3.83
CA HIS A 398 1.41 1.66 3.87
C HIS A 398 1.36 0.95 2.51
N GLU A 399 0.21 0.97 1.84
CA GLU A 399 0.07 0.34 0.51
C GLU A 399 0.74 1.15 -0.59
N LEU A 400 0.69 2.48 -0.51
CA LEU A 400 1.51 3.34 -1.36
C LEU A 400 2.99 3.03 -1.13
N GLY A 401 3.42 2.85 0.12
CA GLY A 401 4.77 2.44 0.46
C GLY A 401 5.19 1.13 -0.19
N HIS A 402 4.29 0.14 -0.25
CA HIS A 402 4.54 -1.13 -0.97
C HIS A 402 4.74 -0.88 -2.48
N ASN A 403 3.95 0.01 -3.09
CA ASN A 403 4.12 0.37 -4.51
C ASN A 403 5.43 1.13 -4.79
N HIS A 404 6.05 1.75 -3.78
CA HIS A 404 7.34 2.46 -3.87
C HIS A 404 8.54 1.68 -3.29
N GLN A 405 8.29 0.46 -2.79
CA GLN A 405 9.31 -0.39 -2.18
C GLN A 405 10.29 -0.93 -3.22
N SER A 406 11.57 -1.05 -2.86
CA SER A 406 12.60 -1.62 -3.75
C SER A 406 13.39 -2.74 -3.08
N SER A 407 13.59 -3.83 -3.81
CA SER A 407 14.36 -4.98 -3.33
C SER A 407 15.82 -4.67 -3.02
N LEU A 408 16.34 -3.53 -3.51
CA LEU A 408 17.71 -3.06 -3.23
C LEU A 408 17.95 -2.74 -1.75
N TRP A 409 16.91 -2.36 -1.02
CA TRP A 409 16.98 -2.00 0.40
C TRP A 409 15.87 -2.66 1.24
N THR A 410 15.12 -3.59 0.65
CA THR A 410 14.22 -4.51 1.36
C THR A 410 14.87 -5.88 1.52
N TYR A 411 14.91 -6.37 2.75
CA TYR A 411 15.53 -7.64 3.13
C TYR A 411 14.47 -8.72 3.41
N SER A 412 14.89 -9.98 3.59
CA SER A 412 14.00 -11.03 4.07
C SER A 412 13.40 -10.63 5.42
N GLY A 413 12.07 -10.77 5.55
CA GLY A 413 11.30 -10.32 6.72
C GLY A 413 11.01 -8.81 6.75
N TYR A 414 11.52 -8.03 5.80
CA TYR A 414 11.38 -6.55 5.80
C TYR A 414 10.33 -6.04 4.80
N THR A 415 9.56 -6.92 4.15
CA THR A 415 8.48 -6.53 3.23
C THR A 415 7.47 -5.61 3.92
N GLU A 416 7.04 -5.94 5.14
CA GLU A 416 6.13 -5.12 5.95
C GLU A 416 6.87 -4.07 6.82
N VAL A 417 8.15 -3.82 6.53
CA VAL A 417 9.00 -2.90 7.29
C VAL A 417 9.35 -1.70 6.44
N THR A 418 10.05 -1.89 5.32
CA THR A 418 10.61 -0.74 4.59
C THR A 418 9.55 0.02 3.81
N ASN A 419 8.39 -0.58 3.53
CA ASN A 419 7.23 0.14 3.00
C ASN A 419 6.70 1.17 4.02
N ASN A 420 6.82 0.89 5.32
CA ASN A 420 6.38 1.80 6.38
C ASN A 420 7.30 3.02 6.56
N LEU A 421 8.47 3.07 5.90
CA LEU A 421 9.25 4.31 5.81
C LEU A 421 8.47 5.41 5.07
N PHE A 422 7.71 5.03 4.04
CA PHE A 422 6.81 5.95 3.34
C PHE A 422 5.59 6.31 4.19
N SER A 423 5.04 5.37 4.96
CA SER A 423 3.97 5.65 5.93
C SER A 423 4.40 6.72 6.91
N LEU A 424 5.55 6.53 7.57
CA LEU A 424 6.11 7.50 8.51
C LEU A 424 6.33 8.87 7.84
N TYR A 425 6.90 8.89 6.64
CA TYR A 425 7.14 10.13 5.91
C TYR A 425 5.83 10.86 5.56
N CYS A 426 4.81 10.15 5.10
CA CYS A 426 3.50 10.73 4.79
C CYS A 426 2.77 11.19 6.06
N MET A 427 2.87 10.46 7.17
CA MET A 427 2.29 10.89 8.45
C MET A 427 2.88 12.22 8.92
N GLU A 428 4.18 12.44 8.74
CA GLU A 428 4.81 13.72 9.04
C GLU A 428 4.44 14.80 8.02
N LYS A 429 4.67 14.53 6.73
CA LYS A 429 4.57 15.54 5.67
C LYS A 429 3.15 15.96 5.34
N ILE A 430 2.24 15.01 5.31
CA ILE A 430 0.85 15.25 4.89
C ILE A 430 -0.02 15.52 6.11
N SER A 431 0.14 14.71 7.16
CA SER A 431 -0.73 14.76 8.34
C SER A 431 -0.20 15.63 9.48
N GLY A 432 1.01 16.20 9.35
CA GLY A 432 1.64 17.06 10.35
C GLY A 432 2.01 16.34 11.67
N LYS A 433 2.08 15.01 11.68
CA LYS A 433 2.51 14.25 12.88
C LYS A 433 4.00 14.45 13.14
N LYS A 434 4.43 14.24 14.38
CA LYS A 434 5.87 14.21 14.65
C LYS A 434 6.49 12.94 14.07
N ILE A 435 7.79 12.99 13.77
CA ILE A 435 8.55 11.81 13.34
C ILE A 435 8.31 10.67 14.32
N GLY A 436 7.88 9.52 13.79
CA GLY A 436 7.63 8.30 14.57
C GLY A 436 6.25 8.19 15.22
N GLU A 437 5.36 9.18 15.03
CA GLU A 437 3.96 9.07 15.43
C GLU A 437 3.08 8.56 14.28
N GLY A 438 1.86 8.11 14.59
CA GLY A 438 0.83 7.76 13.60
C GLY A 438 0.41 6.29 13.53
N HIS A 439 1.24 5.37 14.01
CA HIS A 439 0.92 3.93 14.07
C HIS A 439 0.46 3.44 15.45
N GLY A 440 0.36 4.35 16.43
CA GLY A 440 -0.16 4.04 17.77
C GLY A 440 0.87 3.58 18.80
N GLU A 441 2.16 3.45 18.43
CA GLU A 441 3.23 3.10 19.36
C GLU A 441 4.39 4.11 19.29
N ASP A 442 5.25 4.12 20.31
CA ASP A 442 6.40 5.01 20.39
C ASP A 442 7.65 4.34 19.77
N LEU A 443 8.08 4.81 18.58
CA LEU A 443 9.26 4.26 17.93
C LEU A 443 10.55 4.42 18.74
N GLY A 444 10.68 5.44 19.59
CA GLY A 444 11.85 5.61 20.46
C GLY A 444 11.93 4.50 21.50
N VAL A 445 10.79 4.12 22.09
CA VAL A 445 10.67 2.97 22.99
C VAL A 445 10.94 1.66 22.24
N MET A 446 10.31 1.44 21.08
CA MET A 446 10.56 0.24 20.28
C MET A 446 12.01 0.11 19.82
N THR A 447 12.69 1.23 19.53
CA THR A 447 14.12 1.20 19.16
C THR A 447 14.95 0.72 20.36
N THR A 448 14.60 1.17 21.56
CA THR A 448 15.24 0.77 22.82
C THR A 448 15.04 -0.74 23.05
N GLU A 449 13.81 -1.23 22.94
CA GLU A 449 13.48 -2.65 23.08
C GLU A 449 14.21 -3.51 22.05
N MET A 450 14.18 -3.09 20.77
CA MET A 450 14.88 -3.75 19.67
C MET A 450 16.40 -3.83 19.89
N ALA A 451 17.02 -2.80 20.49
CA ALA A 451 18.45 -2.82 20.80
C ALA A 451 18.82 -3.69 22.00
N LEU A 452 17.89 -3.85 22.96
CA LEU A 452 18.11 -4.66 24.16
C LEU A 452 17.96 -6.17 23.90
N ASP A 453 17.01 -6.54 23.02
CA ASP A 453 16.77 -7.92 22.62
C ASP A 453 16.40 -8.08 21.13
N PRO A 454 17.37 -7.90 20.21
CA PRO A 454 17.12 -8.00 18.77
C PRO A 454 16.52 -9.34 18.32
N LYS A 455 16.75 -10.42 19.08
CA LYS A 455 16.29 -11.77 18.72
C LYS A 455 14.80 -11.93 18.96
N SER A 456 14.32 -11.50 20.13
CA SER A 456 12.90 -11.61 20.48
C SER A 456 12.01 -10.70 19.63
N HIS A 457 12.57 -9.63 19.07
CA HIS A 457 11.84 -8.66 18.25
C HIS A 457 12.08 -8.83 16.74
N ALA A 458 12.79 -9.87 16.30
CA ALA A 458 13.19 -10.08 14.90
C ALA A 458 12.01 -10.26 13.93
N ASP A 459 10.84 -10.68 14.41
CA ASP A 459 9.63 -10.90 13.62
C ASP A 459 8.61 -9.75 13.72
N SER A 460 8.90 -8.69 14.49
CA SER A 460 7.99 -7.56 14.67
C SER A 460 8.30 -6.46 13.66
N PRO A 461 7.41 -6.16 12.69
CA PRO A 461 7.71 -5.18 11.66
C PRO A 461 7.98 -3.76 12.21
N PHE A 462 7.28 -3.36 13.28
CA PHE A 462 7.47 -2.05 13.90
C PHE A 462 8.79 -1.94 14.70
N HIS A 463 9.24 -3.02 15.35
CA HIS A 463 10.58 -3.04 15.96
C HIS A 463 11.68 -3.05 14.90
N LEU A 464 11.45 -3.68 13.75
CA LEU A 464 12.38 -3.60 12.64
C LEU A 464 12.42 -2.20 12.01
N LEU A 465 11.27 -1.54 11.93
CA LEU A 465 11.12 -0.16 11.42
C LEU A 465 11.78 0.87 12.36
N SER A 466 11.72 0.64 13.67
CA SER A 466 12.25 1.58 14.67
C SER A 466 13.76 1.81 14.53
N GLN A 467 14.49 0.87 13.93
CA GLN A 467 15.93 0.99 13.62
C GLN A 467 16.28 2.18 12.70
N TYR A 468 15.30 2.72 11.97
CA TYR A 468 15.49 3.88 11.10
C TYR A 468 15.18 5.20 11.81
N TYR A 469 14.54 5.15 12.99
CA TYR A 469 13.97 6.30 13.69
C TYR A 469 14.99 7.37 14.05
N TYR A 470 16.03 7.03 14.83
CA TYR A 470 16.98 8.05 15.30
C TYR A 470 17.85 8.65 14.19
N PRO A 471 18.37 7.88 13.21
CA PRO A 471 19.08 8.48 12.07
C PRO A 471 18.21 9.47 11.31
N VAL A 472 16.94 9.14 11.04
CA VAL A 472 16.00 10.06 10.39
C VAL A 472 15.72 11.28 11.26
N LYS A 473 15.49 11.08 12.56
CA LYS A 473 15.24 12.18 13.51
C LYS A 473 16.42 13.15 13.62
N GLN A 474 17.66 12.66 13.57
CA GLN A 474 18.86 13.47 13.72
C GLN A 474 19.31 14.14 12.41
N PHE A 475 19.27 13.40 11.30
CA PHE A 475 19.86 13.82 10.02
C PHE A 475 18.83 14.15 8.94
N GLY A 476 17.55 13.93 9.22
CA GLY A 476 16.43 14.21 8.32
C GLY A 476 16.25 13.18 7.20
N TRP A 477 15.05 13.16 6.62
CA TRP A 477 14.65 12.26 5.54
C TRP A 477 15.49 12.39 4.27
N LYS A 478 16.05 13.57 4.00
CA LYS A 478 16.85 13.81 2.80
C LYS A 478 18.05 12.84 2.73
N SER A 479 18.69 12.58 3.86
CA SER A 479 19.82 11.64 3.91
C SER A 479 19.43 10.21 3.52
N LEU A 480 18.23 9.77 3.90
CA LEU A 480 17.68 8.46 3.54
C LEU A 480 17.28 8.43 2.06
N ARG A 481 16.62 9.48 1.57
CA ARG A 481 16.29 9.68 0.15
C ARG A 481 17.53 9.62 -0.74
N ASP A 482 18.59 10.35 -0.40
CA ASP A 482 19.85 10.36 -1.16
C ASP A 482 20.56 9.01 -1.12
N THR A 483 20.39 8.26 -0.01
CA THR A 483 20.83 6.87 0.11
C THR A 483 20.08 5.99 -0.89
N PHE A 484 18.74 6.07 -0.97
CA PHE A 484 17.96 5.30 -1.94
C PHE A 484 18.33 5.63 -3.38
N GLU A 485 18.50 6.91 -3.72
CA GLU A 485 18.99 7.35 -5.04
C GLU A 485 20.33 6.69 -5.38
N THR A 486 21.32 6.79 -4.48
CA THR A 486 22.65 6.23 -4.69
C THR A 486 22.61 4.70 -4.85
N LEU A 487 21.75 4.01 -4.09
CA LEU A 487 21.57 2.56 -4.24
C LEU A 487 20.97 2.21 -5.60
N GLY A 488 20.05 3.04 -6.12
CA GLY A 488 19.47 2.90 -7.45
C GLY A 488 20.48 2.95 -8.60
N GLU A 489 21.64 3.56 -8.40
CA GLU A 489 22.70 3.67 -9.42
C GLU A 489 23.83 2.64 -9.24
N ARG A 490 23.92 2.03 -8.05
CA ARG A 490 25.08 1.22 -7.64
C ARG A 490 25.06 -0.19 -8.22
N ARG A 491 26.03 -0.50 -9.09
CA ARG A 491 26.16 -1.85 -9.71
C ARG A 491 26.37 -2.98 -8.69
N ASP A 492 27.00 -2.72 -7.56
CA ASP A 492 27.31 -3.73 -6.54
C ASP A 492 26.08 -4.15 -5.71
N VAL A 493 25.17 -3.23 -5.38
CA VAL A 493 23.89 -3.59 -4.74
C VAL A 493 22.97 -4.32 -5.72
N HIS A 494 22.96 -3.93 -7.00
CA HIS A 494 22.24 -4.66 -8.04
C HIS A 494 22.78 -6.08 -8.22
N LYS A 495 24.09 -6.28 -8.15
CA LYS A 495 24.70 -7.62 -8.13
C LYS A 495 24.25 -8.40 -6.89
N ALA A 496 24.27 -7.80 -5.70
CA ALA A 496 23.78 -8.43 -4.47
C ALA A 496 22.32 -8.89 -4.61
N ASP A 497 21.44 -8.00 -5.09
CA ASP A 497 20.03 -8.28 -5.32
C ASP A 497 19.80 -9.35 -6.41
N THR A 498 20.56 -9.30 -7.51
CA THR A 498 20.42 -10.26 -8.61
C THR A 498 21.02 -11.64 -8.33
N LEU A 499 21.96 -11.77 -7.39
CA LEU A 499 22.44 -13.08 -6.91
C LEU A 499 21.26 -13.93 -6.41
N VAL A 500 20.29 -13.31 -5.72
CA VAL A 500 19.03 -13.98 -5.31
C VAL A 500 18.14 -14.29 -6.51
N LYS A 501 17.96 -13.34 -7.44
CA LYS A 501 17.05 -13.49 -8.60
C LYS A 501 17.53 -14.50 -9.65
N LYS A 502 18.84 -14.62 -9.89
CA LYS A 502 19.42 -15.60 -10.83
C LYS A 502 19.39 -17.04 -10.30
N ASN A 503 19.39 -17.21 -8.98
CA ASN A 503 19.36 -18.53 -8.36
C ASN A 503 17.94 -19.09 -8.14
N LEU A 504 16.91 -18.24 -8.16
CA LEU A 504 15.49 -18.64 -8.10
C LEU A 504 14.90 -19.07 -9.46
N GLY A 505 15.74 -19.52 -10.40
CA GLY A 505 15.27 -20.22 -11.60
C GLY A 505 14.57 -21.55 -11.27
N LEU A 506 14.28 -22.36 -12.30
CA LEU A 506 13.66 -23.70 -12.15
C LEU A 506 14.37 -24.55 -11.07
N THR A 507 15.70 -24.53 -11.04
CA THR A 507 16.54 -25.25 -10.07
C THR A 507 16.40 -24.76 -8.63
N GLY A 508 16.20 -23.47 -8.39
CA GLY A 508 15.97 -22.92 -7.05
C GLY A 508 14.61 -23.32 -6.47
N ARG A 509 13.56 -23.32 -7.31
CA ARG A 509 12.23 -23.82 -6.92
C ARG A 509 12.23 -25.32 -6.62
N GLU A 510 13.01 -26.10 -7.37
CA GLU A 510 13.18 -27.54 -7.11
C GLU A 510 13.83 -27.77 -5.74
N VAL A 511 14.84 -26.98 -5.40
CA VAL A 511 15.57 -27.07 -4.12
C VAL A 511 14.72 -26.55 -2.95
N GLU A 512 13.97 -25.45 -3.12
CA GLU A 512 12.99 -25.00 -2.12
C GLU A 512 11.90 -26.05 -1.87
N LYS A 513 11.38 -26.67 -2.94
CA LYS A 513 10.43 -27.78 -2.84
C LYS A 513 11.03 -28.99 -2.11
N GLN A 514 12.32 -29.28 -2.31
CA GLN A 514 13.02 -30.32 -1.56
C GLN A 514 13.18 -29.95 -0.07
N GLN A 515 13.49 -28.69 0.24
CA GLN A 515 13.55 -28.21 1.63
C GLN A 515 12.17 -28.29 2.30
N GLU A 516 11.10 -27.84 1.65
CA GLU A 516 9.73 -27.93 2.18
C GLU A 516 9.27 -29.38 2.41
N LEU A 517 9.71 -30.32 1.57
CA LEU A 517 9.42 -31.75 1.75
C LEU A 517 10.16 -32.32 2.96
N LEU A 518 11.42 -31.93 3.16
CA LEU A 518 12.19 -32.33 4.34
C LEU A 518 11.61 -31.73 5.63
N ASP A 519 11.17 -30.46 5.61
CA ASP A 519 10.56 -29.80 6.75
C ASP A 519 9.23 -30.49 7.14
N LYS A 520 8.43 -30.92 6.16
CA LYS A 520 7.22 -31.73 6.40
C LYS A 520 7.56 -33.10 6.97
N GLU A 521 8.55 -33.79 6.42
CA GLU A 521 8.98 -35.10 6.91
C GLU A 521 9.49 -35.02 8.36
N LYS A 522 10.26 -33.97 8.69
CA LYS A 522 10.73 -33.66 10.04
C LYS A 522 9.57 -33.45 11.00
N HIS A 523 8.59 -32.65 10.61
CA HIS A 523 7.39 -32.42 11.42
C HIS A 523 6.58 -33.72 11.66
N ASP A 524 6.50 -34.59 10.66
CA ASP A 524 5.85 -35.90 10.79
C ASP A 524 6.63 -36.84 11.73
N LEU A 525 7.96 -36.84 11.66
CA LEU A 525 8.82 -37.64 12.54
C LEU A 525 8.76 -37.14 13.98
N GLU A 526 8.74 -35.83 14.22
CA GLU A 526 8.52 -35.27 15.56
C GLU A 526 7.18 -35.72 16.16
N ARG A 527 6.12 -35.79 15.34
CA ARG A 527 4.83 -36.35 15.76
C ARG A 527 4.91 -37.84 16.07
N LYS A 528 5.62 -38.62 15.24
CA LYS A 528 5.85 -40.06 15.47
C LYS A 528 6.67 -40.33 16.73
N ILE A 529 7.71 -39.54 17.01
CA ILE A 529 8.52 -39.63 18.23
C ILE A 529 7.64 -39.37 19.45
N LYS A 530 6.82 -38.31 19.43
CA LYS A 530 5.87 -38.01 20.52
C LYS A 530 4.85 -39.14 20.73
N ALA A 531 4.36 -39.76 19.66
CA ALA A 531 3.44 -40.90 19.74
C ALA A 531 4.12 -42.17 20.29
N ALA A 532 5.33 -42.50 19.81
CA ALA A 532 6.11 -43.65 20.26
C ALA A 532 6.47 -43.56 21.75
N ILE A 533 6.81 -42.36 22.24
CA ILE A 533 7.04 -42.09 23.68
C ILE A 533 5.76 -42.34 24.49
N LYS A 534 4.60 -41.91 23.98
CA LYS A 534 3.31 -42.13 24.65
C LYS A 534 2.92 -43.62 24.69
N GLU A 535 3.29 -44.38 23.67
CA GLU A 535 2.95 -45.81 23.52
C GLU A 535 4.04 -46.77 24.05
N LYS A 536 5.14 -46.26 24.61
CA LYS A 536 6.31 -47.04 25.07
C LYS A 536 6.91 -47.96 23.99
N LYS A 537 6.97 -47.48 22.75
CA LYS A 537 7.57 -48.19 21.61
C LYS A 537 8.98 -47.67 21.37
N ASP A 538 9.94 -48.22 22.12
CA ASP A 538 11.32 -47.75 22.10
C ASP A 538 12.01 -47.97 20.74
N GLU A 539 11.65 -49.02 20.00
CA GLU A 539 12.20 -49.29 18.66
C GLU A 539 11.75 -48.24 17.61
N ASP A 540 10.46 -47.87 17.60
CA ASP A 540 9.92 -46.85 16.68
C ASP A 540 10.51 -45.47 16.93
N LYS A 541 10.80 -45.16 18.21
CA LYS A 541 11.48 -43.93 18.60
C LYS A 541 12.90 -43.89 18.05
N VAL A 542 13.68 -44.96 18.22
CA VAL A 542 15.06 -45.05 17.73
C VAL A 542 15.12 -44.93 16.20
N ILE A 543 14.18 -45.56 15.49
CA ILE A 543 14.08 -45.47 14.03
C ILE A 543 13.77 -44.03 13.59
N ALA A 544 12.84 -43.36 14.26
CA ALA A 544 12.48 -41.97 13.93
C ALA A 544 13.61 -40.97 14.27
N GLU A 545 14.32 -41.15 15.39
CA GLU A 545 15.49 -40.35 15.75
C GLU A 545 16.67 -40.56 14.77
N ALA A 546 16.88 -41.78 14.29
CA ALA A 546 17.87 -42.08 13.25
C ALA A 546 17.54 -41.39 11.91
N ARG A 547 16.26 -41.40 11.48
CA ARG A 547 15.83 -40.68 10.27
C ARG A 547 15.96 -39.16 10.44
N MET A 548 15.67 -38.62 11.62
CA MET A 548 15.91 -37.20 11.94
C MET A 548 17.39 -36.81 11.81
N ALA A 549 18.31 -37.69 12.23
CA ALA A 549 19.75 -37.47 12.09
C ALA A 549 20.21 -37.51 10.62
N GLU A 550 19.60 -38.35 9.78
CA GLU A 550 19.86 -38.37 8.32
C GLU A 550 19.26 -37.13 7.62
N ILE A 551 18.04 -36.71 7.98
CA ILE A 551 17.45 -35.45 7.49
C ILE A 551 18.36 -34.27 7.85
N ALA A 552 18.93 -34.22 9.06
CA ALA A 552 19.87 -33.16 9.43
C ALA A 552 21.14 -33.14 8.57
N LYS A 553 21.60 -34.30 8.06
CA LYS A 553 22.71 -34.38 7.10
C LYS A 553 22.29 -33.96 5.70
N GLU A 554 21.07 -34.28 5.28
CA GLU A 554 20.47 -33.85 4.00
C GLU A 554 20.24 -32.32 3.99
N GLU A 555 19.69 -31.75 5.07
CA GLU A 555 19.59 -30.29 5.31
C GLU A 555 20.96 -29.62 5.22
N LYS A 556 21.99 -30.22 5.84
CA LYS A 556 23.36 -29.69 5.77
C LYS A 556 23.91 -29.69 4.35
N LYS A 557 23.68 -30.76 3.57
CA LYS A 557 24.09 -30.83 2.15
C LYS A 557 23.32 -29.85 1.27
N ILE A 558 22.03 -29.66 1.49
CA ILE A 558 21.22 -28.63 0.81
C ILE A 558 21.75 -27.24 1.14
N LYS A 559 22.04 -26.98 2.42
CA LYS A 559 22.62 -25.72 2.90
C LYS A 559 24.03 -25.46 2.34
N GLU A 560 24.84 -26.50 2.17
CA GLU A 560 26.16 -26.43 1.53
C GLU A 560 26.07 -26.26 0.00
N ALA A 561 25.10 -26.90 -0.66
CA ALA A 561 24.80 -26.71 -2.09
C ALA A 561 24.25 -25.31 -2.39
N LEU A 562 23.59 -24.67 -1.41
CA LEU A 562 23.18 -23.27 -1.41
C LEU A 562 24.32 -22.30 -1.01
N GLY A 563 25.51 -22.81 -0.69
CA GLY A 563 26.67 -22.03 -0.24
C GLY A 563 27.30 -21.13 -1.31
N ALA A 564 27.61 -19.90 -0.91
CA ALA A 564 28.03 -18.70 -1.68
C ALA A 564 26.92 -17.90 -2.39
N LEU A 565 25.63 -18.24 -2.19
CA LEU A 565 24.51 -17.50 -2.80
C LEU A 565 23.19 -17.60 -1.99
N SER A 566 23.27 -17.65 -0.66
CA SER A 566 22.07 -17.67 0.17
C SER A 566 21.40 -16.28 0.22
N LYS A 567 20.07 -16.23 0.36
CA LYS A 567 19.31 -14.99 0.55
C LYS A 567 19.84 -14.16 1.73
N SER A 568 20.35 -14.84 2.77
CA SER A 568 20.98 -14.24 3.94
C SER A 568 22.27 -13.51 3.60
N ASP A 569 23.19 -14.13 2.85
CA ASP A 569 24.47 -13.51 2.46
C ASP A 569 24.24 -12.28 1.57
N SER A 570 23.25 -12.37 0.67
CA SER A 570 22.80 -11.23 -0.12
C SER A 570 22.29 -10.09 0.76
N ASP A 571 21.44 -10.40 1.74
CA ASP A 571 20.87 -9.38 2.64
C ASP A 571 21.94 -8.74 3.53
N GLU A 572 22.89 -9.51 4.08
CA GLU A 572 24.03 -8.96 4.82
C GLU A 572 24.86 -8.00 3.98
N ARG A 573 25.13 -8.37 2.72
CA ARG A 573 25.85 -7.49 1.79
C ARG A 573 25.07 -6.23 1.44
N LYS A 574 23.76 -6.33 1.21
CA LYS A 574 22.91 -5.15 0.96
C LYS A 574 22.87 -4.24 2.19
N LYS A 575 22.73 -4.79 3.40
CA LYS A 575 22.79 -4.05 4.68
C LYS A 575 24.12 -3.34 4.87
N ASP A 576 25.24 -4.00 4.57
CA ASP A 576 26.57 -3.39 4.62
C ASP A 576 26.69 -2.20 3.66
N ILE A 577 26.26 -2.37 2.40
CA ILE A 577 26.25 -1.30 1.40
C ILE A 577 25.33 -0.15 1.84
N PHE A 578 24.15 -0.47 2.38
CA PHE A 578 23.18 0.50 2.87
C PHE A 578 23.76 1.38 3.97
N VAL A 579 24.28 0.79 5.04
CA VAL A 579 24.85 1.53 6.19
C VAL A 579 26.04 2.38 5.78
N ARG A 580 26.93 1.87 4.90
CA ARG A 580 28.05 2.67 4.39
C ARG A 580 27.59 3.85 3.55
N THR A 581 26.59 3.64 2.71
CA THR A 581 26.07 4.69 1.83
C THR A 581 25.39 5.77 2.65
N TRP A 582 24.54 5.38 3.62
CA TRP A 582 23.89 6.34 4.49
C TRP A 582 24.87 7.10 5.37
N SER A 583 25.86 6.41 5.94
CA SER A 583 26.94 7.03 6.74
C SER A 583 27.67 8.15 5.96
N LYS A 584 27.94 7.93 4.67
CA LYS A 584 28.56 8.95 3.81
C LYS A 584 27.65 10.15 3.60
N HIS A 585 26.36 9.95 3.38
CA HIS A 585 25.39 11.03 3.19
C HIS A 585 25.16 11.86 4.46
N VAL A 586 25.20 11.25 5.64
CA VAL A 586 25.06 11.99 6.92
C VAL A 586 26.37 12.55 7.45
N GLY A 587 27.52 12.18 6.87
CA GLY A 587 28.84 12.60 7.35
C GLY A 587 29.24 12.02 8.72
N ALA A 588 28.62 10.91 9.12
CA ALA A 588 28.85 10.25 10.41
C ALA A 588 28.82 8.72 10.24
N ASN A 589 29.64 8.00 11.01
CA ASN A 589 29.68 6.55 10.97
C ASN A 589 28.50 5.97 11.77
N LEU A 590 27.47 5.50 11.07
CA LEU A 590 26.26 4.86 11.63
C LEU A 590 26.46 3.39 11.97
N GLY A 591 27.62 2.80 11.65
CA GLY A 591 27.92 1.38 11.87
C GLY A 591 27.70 0.91 13.31
N PRO A 592 28.21 1.62 14.33
CA PRO A 592 27.98 1.27 15.74
C PRO A 592 26.51 1.25 16.13
N TYR A 593 25.69 2.15 15.57
CA TYR A 593 24.25 2.21 15.86
C TYR A 593 23.52 1.00 15.28
N PHE A 594 23.76 0.67 14.01
CA PHE A 594 23.12 -0.49 13.38
C PHE A 594 23.60 -1.84 13.98
N ALA A 595 24.82 -1.90 14.51
CA ALA A 595 25.33 -3.07 15.20
C ALA A 595 24.48 -3.46 16.43
N CYS A 596 23.81 -2.49 17.08
CA CYS A 596 22.88 -2.77 18.19
C CYS A 596 21.69 -3.63 17.78
N PHE A 597 21.35 -3.70 16.48
CA PHE A 597 20.23 -4.47 15.95
C PHE A 597 20.67 -5.72 15.19
N ASN A 598 21.90 -6.19 15.45
CA ASN A 598 22.50 -7.35 14.79
C ASN A 598 22.72 -7.16 13.27
N TRP A 599 22.88 -5.91 12.80
CA TRP A 599 23.36 -5.66 11.44
C TRP A 599 24.89 -5.86 11.35
N PRO A 600 25.42 -6.23 10.16
CA PRO A 600 26.86 -6.40 9.99
C PRO A 600 27.65 -5.11 10.27
N TYR A 601 28.60 -5.16 11.20
CA TYR A 601 29.61 -4.11 11.42
C TYR A 601 31.02 -4.69 11.30
N THR A 602 31.33 -5.13 10.07
CA THR A 602 32.55 -5.85 9.73
C THR A 602 33.80 -4.96 9.81
N ASP A 603 34.99 -5.57 9.88
CA ASP A 603 36.25 -4.81 9.84
C ASP A 603 36.44 -4.05 8.51
N SER A 604 35.88 -4.59 7.43
CA SER A 604 35.77 -3.87 6.16
C SER A 604 34.94 -2.59 6.30
N MET A 605 33.83 -2.62 7.05
CA MET A 605 32.99 -1.44 7.29
C MET A 605 33.74 -0.41 8.13
N LYS A 606 34.31 -0.85 9.25
CA LYS A 606 35.15 -0.01 10.13
C LYS A 606 36.26 0.69 9.36
N THR A 607 36.95 -0.05 8.48
CA THR A 607 38.01 0.50 7.63
C THR A 607 37.46 1.56 6.66
N SER A 608 36.35 1.26 5.97
CA SER A 608 35.79 2.20 4.99
C SER A 608 35.18 3.47 5.60
N LEU A 609 34.69 3.38 6.83
CA LEU A 609 34.06 4.49 7.56
C LEU A 609 35.03 5.12 8.56
N GLY A 610 36.30 4.72 8.58
CA GLY A 610 37.29 5.16 9.56
C GLY A 610 37.58 6.67 9.55
N ALA A 611 37.30 7.35 8.42
CA ALA A 611 37.40 8.80 8.32
C ALA A 611 36.20 9.56 8.94
N LEU A 612 35.09 8.88 9.21
CA LEU A 612 33.88 9.47 9.78
C LEU A 612 33.83 9.23 11.30
N LYS A 613 33.39 10.23 12.05
CA LYS A 613 33.20 10.08 13.50
C LYS A 613 32.06 9.09 13.78
N PRO A 614 32.26 8.08 14.64
CA PRO A 614 31.18 7.24 15.16
C PRO A 614 30.04 8.07 15.73
N TRP A 615 28.79 7.71 15.40
CA TRP A 615 27.60 8.38 15.92
C TRP A 615 26.65 7.39 16.58
N MET A 616 26.03 7.86 17.66
CA MET A 616 24.99 7.19 18.43
C MET A 616 24.01 8.23 18.98
N PRO A 617 22.71 7.90 19.16
CA PRO A 617 21.80 8.71 19.95
C PRO A 617 22.30 8.84 21.40
N ALA A 618 21.94 9.93 22.08
CA ALA A 618 22.26 10.10 23.50
C ALA A 618 21.63 8.95 24.31
N ASN A 619 22.39 8.43 25.28
CA ASN A 619 21.98 7.31 26.15
C ASN A 619 21.65 6.00 25.40
N PHE A 620 22.34 5.73 24.28
CA PHE A 620 22.12 4.54 23.44
C PHE A 620 23.42 3.72 23.24
N PRO A 621 23.38 2.37 23.26
CA PRO A 621 22.23 1.55 23.62
C PRO A 621 21.88 1.73 25.11
N PRO A 622 20.59 1.65 25.47
CA PRO A 622 20.17 1.77 26.86
C PRO A 622 20.76 0.63 27.68
N THR A 623 21.15 0.90 28.92
CA THR A 623 21.61 -0.14 29.84
C THR A 623 20.45 -1.04 30.23
N LYS A 624 20.62 -2.38 30.15
CA LYS A 624 19.62 -3.32 30.68
C LYS A 624 19.30 -2.98 32.14
N PRO A 625 18.02 -2.94 32.56
CA PRO A 625 17.67 -2.80 33.96
C PRO A 625 18.38 -3.89 34.78
N GLY A 626 19.23 -3.50 35.74
CA GLY A 626 20.03 -4.43 36.56
C GLY A 626 21.43 -4.78 36.04
N ALA A 627 21.86 -4.25 34.89
CA ALA A 627 23.26 -4.37 34.46
C ALA A 627 24.14 -3.42 35.29
N LYS A 628 25.10 -3.99 36.05
CA LYS A 628 26.16 -3.19 36.68
C LYS A 628 26.90 -2.42 35.59
N THR A 629 27.15 -1.13 35.82
CA THR A 629 27.97 -0.27 34.97
C THR A 629 29.31 -0.95 34.69
N ALA A 630 29.48 -1.46 33.47
CA ALA A 630 30.76 -1.95 33.03
C ALA A 630 31.68 -0.74 32.83
N LYS A 631 32.75 -0.66 33.62
CA LYS A 631 33.84 0.31 33.39
C LYS A 631 34.36 0.09 31.97
N THR A 632 34.13 1.08 31.13
CA THR A 632 34.66 1.15 29.78
C THR A 632 36.18 1.20 29.88
N THR A 633 36.86 0.13 29.45
CA THR A 633 38.22 0.22 28.92
C THR A 633 38.14 -0.24 27.48
N LEU A 634 37.82 0.71 26.60
CA LEU A 634 38.18 0.59 25.19
C LEU A 634 39.64 1.05 25.12
N PHE A 635 40.49 0.31 24.41
CA PHE A 635 41.96 0.44 24.24
C PHE A 635 42.83 -0.38 25.21
N GLY A 636 43.55 -1.37 24.66
CA GLY A 636 44.72 -1.98 25.31
C GLY A 636 44.94 -3.45 24.95
N SER A 637 46.12 -3.78 24.41
CA SER A 637 46.51 -5.05 23.77
C SER A 637 46.88 -6.21 24.71
N LYS A 638 46.66 -7.42 24.21
CA LYS A 638 47.37 -8.71 24.35
C LYS A 638 48.46 -8.92 25.44
N ASN A 639 48.39 -10.12 26.02
CA ASN A 639 49.44 -10.97 26.61
C ASN A 639 50.14 -10.45 27.88
N GLU A 640 49.84 -11.09 29.02
CA GLU A 640 50.87 -11.74 29.85
C GLU A 640 50.21 -12.70 30.84
N ALA A 641 50.80 -13.89 30.94
CA ALA A 641 50.45 -14.94 31.88
C ALA A 641 51.20 -14.71 33.21
N MET A 642 50.70 -15.37 34.26
CA MET A 642 51.40 -15.69 35.51
C MET A 642 51.70 -14.51 36.46
N ALA A 643 50.94 -14.41 37.56
CA ALA A 643 51.47 -14.33 38.92
C ALA A 643 50.35 -14.18 39.97
N GLY A 644 50.46 -14.95 41.05
CA GLY A 644 50.24 -14.41 42.40
C GLY A 644 48.83 -14.49 42.96
N ALA A 645 48.68 -15.39 43.94
CA ALA A 645 47.59 -15.39 44.90
C ALA A 645 47.80 -14.32 45.99
N GLU A 646 46.76 -14.18 46.82
CA GLU A 646 46.76 -13.75 48.24
C GLU A 646 46.50 -12.29 48.65
N GLU A 647 45.80 -12.24 49.80
CA GLU A 647 45.48 -11.16 50.76
C GLU A 647 44.33 -10.19 50.43
N LYS A 648 43.12 -10.41 50.97
CA LYS A 648 42.62 -10.16 52.35
C LYS A 648 42.45 -8.67 52.71
N GLN A 649 41.18 -8.32 52.89
CA GLN A 649 40.59 -7.77 54.12
C GLN A 649 41.08 -6.39 54.61
N GLY A 650 40.17 -5.41 54.63
CA GLY A 650 40.41 -4.11 55.26
C GLY A 650 39.20 -3.20 55.21
N ASP A 651 38.55 -3.04 56.36
CA ASP A 651 37.31 -2.34 56.64
C ASP A 651 37.30 -0.80 56.44
N ASN A 652 36.07 -0.29 56.46
CA ASN A 652 35.61 0.97 57.05
C ASN A 652 35.67 2.30 56.26
N ASN A 653 34.48 2.68 55.78
CA ASN A 653 33.65 3.77 56.34
C ASN A 653 34.29 5.16 56.52
N THR A 654 33.84 6.10 55.70
CA THR A 654 33.54 7.54 55.96
C THR A 654 33.23 8.13 54.57
N GLY A 655 32.23 8.94 54.29
CA GLY A 655 31.45 9.88 55.06
C GLY A 655 31.22 11.07 54.12
N ASN A 656 29.96 11.36 53.79
CA ASN A 656 29.51 12.48 52.96
C ASN A 656 30.17 13.82 53.34
N ALA A 657 30.55 14.61 52.34
CA ALA A 657 30.23 16.04 52.25
C ALA A 657 30.55 16.61 50.85
N GLN A 658 29.50 17.19 50.24
CA GLN A 658 29.40 18.00 49.02
C GLN A 658 29.37 17.30 47.66
#